data_AF-A0A6H2C417-F1
#
_entry.id   AF-A0A6H2C417-F1
#
_cell.length_a   1.000
_cell.length_b   1.000
_cell.length_c   1.000
_cell.angle_alpha   90.00
_cell.angle_beta   90.00
_cell.angle_gamma   90.00
#
_symmetry.space_group_name_H-M   'P 1'
#
loop_
_entity.id
_entity.type
_entity.pdbx_description
1 polymer ?
#
loop_
_entity_poly.entity_id
_entity_poly.type
_entity_poly.pdbx_seq_one_letter_code
_entity_poly.pdbx_strand_id
1 'polypeptide(L)'
;MNTVLNSALKLTYNQLSTFAGLDNFWNLFDTAFGTQYNRSGAEILRLQWLSGDFSQLPQIEILDSNILGGANGAYASSENKIYLSANFVVTSTAETLVGTLLEEIGHFVDAHINLSDSAGDEGAIFAALVQGNSLDTQTLQALKAEDDHATITVNGQNIQVEQQNFTGTNGNDTITGTSGDDTISPLRGQDQVDGGAGNDVLIVDYSSNTYTGTSPQAGISSNVYNNGNGGFDGYYSAYYNTSYNSDQVSFSNIERFQITGTGANDTIVTGDGNDTINGGAGNDVITGGAGINVIDGGAGIDTITDANFSSATTALSIDDSNTAKNFTLPDGTTITNIERFTGLITGSGNDVINFSQRINKSLNTGNGDDTINAGLGQNQVNGGAGNDVLVVDYSSNTYTGTSPQAGISSSVNNNGNGGFNGYYFAYYDTNWNTDQVNFSNIERFQITGTSANDNIVTGDGNDTINGGAGNDVITGGAGINVIDGGAGIDTITDANFSSATTALSIDDSNTAKNFTLPDGTTITNIERFTGLITGSGNDVINFSQRINKSLNTGNGDDTINAGLGQNQVNGGAGNDVLVVDYSSNTYTGTSPQAGISSSVNNNGNGGFNGYYFAYYDTNWNTDQVNFSNIEQYRTVPNYRNKC
;
A
#
# COMPACT_ATOMS: atom_id res chain seq x y z
N MET A 1 -17.55 -49.18 33.45
CA MET A 1 -16.09 -49.30 33.60
C MET A 1 -15.53 -49.28 32.18
N ASN A 2 -14.84 -48.21 31.80
CA ASN A 2 -14.52 -47.89 30.40
C ASN A 2 -13.49 -48.89 29.84
N THR A 3 -13.93 -49.73 28.90
CA THR A 3 -13.10 -50.79 28.29
C THR A 3 -11.91 -50.23 27.50
N VAL A 4 -12.00 -48.99 27.01
CA VAL A 4 -10.93 -48.32 26.27
C VAL A 4 -9.84 -47.83 27.22
N LEU A 5 -10.22 -47.19 28.34
CA LEU A 5 -9.26 -46.72 29.36
C LEU A 5 -8.46 -47.89 29.97
N ASN A 6 -9.11 -49.02 30.26
CA ASN A 6 -8.42 -50.21 30.77
C ASN A 6 -7.41 -50.78 29.75
N SER A 7 -7.74 -50.74 28.45
CA SER A 7 -6.83 -51.14 27.39
C SER A 7 -5.65 -50.16 27.26
N ALA A 8 -5.92 -48.85 27.31
CA ALA A 8 -4.90 -47.81 27.29
C ALA A 8 -3.93 -47.95 28.47
N LEU A 9 -4.44 -48.08 29.70
CA LEU A 9 -3.61 -48.31 30.89
C LEU A 9 -2.68 -49.52 30.76
N LYS A 10 -3.20 -50.65 30.23
CA LYS A 10 -2.38 -51.83 30.00
C LYS A 10 -1.27 -51.57 28.97
N LEU A 11 -1.55 -50.79 27.93
CA LEU A 11 -0.56 -50.40 26.93
C LEU A 11 0.49 -49.45 27.51
N THR A 12 0.05 -48.41 28.24
CA THR A 12 0.92 -47.45 28.95
C THR A 12 1.90 -48.19 29.87
N TYR A 13 1.42 -49.12 30.69
CA TYR A 13 2.26 -49.92 31.59
C TYR A 13 3.26 -50.79 30.85
N ASN A 14 2.85 -51.43 29.75
CA ASN A 14 3.78 -52.22 28.93
C ASN A 14 4.87 -51.34 28.29
N GLN A 15 4.53 -50.12 27.86
CA GLN A 15 5.50 -49.18 27.30
C GLN A 15 6.48 -48.69 28.36
N LEU A 16 6.00 -48.34 29.56
CA LEU A 16 6.86 -47.98 30.69
C LEU A 16 7.81 -49.12 31.11
N SER A 17 7.32 -50.38 31.20
CA SER A 17 8.19 -51.54 31.46
C SER A 17 9.24 -51.73 30.38
N THR A 18 8.87 -51.53 29.11
CA THR A 18 9.79 -51.68 27.97
C THR A 18 10.86 -50.58 28.01
N PHE A 19 10.45 -49.33 28.20
CA PHE A 19 11.32 -48.18 28.34
C PHE A 19 12.32 -48.36 29.50
N ALA A 20 11.84 -48.79 30.67
CA ALA A 20 12.66 -49.05 31.85
C ALA A 20 13.77 -50.10 31.64
N GLY A 21 13.59 -51.00 30.66
CA GLY A 21 14.53 -52.05 30.28
C GLY A 21 15.54 -51.68 29.20
N LEU A 22 15.49 -50.47 28.65
CA LEU A 22 16.42 -50.03 27.61
C LEU A 22 17.84 -49.86 28.14
N ASP A 23 18.84 -50.30 27.37
CA ASP A 23 20.27 -50.14 27.71
C ASP A 23 20.68 -48.66 27.82
N ASN A 24 20.03 -47.78 27.04
CA ASN A 24 20.24 -46.34 27.03
C ASN A 24 19.18 -45.57 27.85
N PHE A 25 18.40 -46.24 28.71
CA PHE A 25 17.32 -45.64 29.51
C PHE A 25 17.74 -44.31 30.12
N TRP A 26 18.91 -44.28 30.76
CA TRP A 26 19.37 -43.10 31.46
C TRP A 26 19.70 -41.91 30.56
N ASN A 27 20.17 -42.14 29.34
CA ASN A 27 20.40 -41.04 28.40
C ASN A 27 19.06 -40.42 27.95
N LEU A 28 18.03 -41.25 27.76
CA LEU A 28 16.68 -40.80 27.39
C LEU A 28 16.02 -40.09 28.58
N PHE A 29 16.18 -40.65 29.78
CA PHE A 29 15.64 -40.08 31.00
C PHE A 29 16.27 -38.72 31.32
N ASP A 30 17.58 -38.58 31.13
CA ASP A 30 18.29 -37.29 31.26
C ASP A 30 17.90 -36.30 30.15
N THR A 31 17.37 -36.79 29.03
CA THR A 31 16.86 -35.94 27.94
C THR A 31 15.57 -35.25 28.35
N ALA A 32 14.66 -35.96 29.03
CA ALA A 32 13.43 -35.40 29.59
C ALA A 32 13.73 -34.53 30.81
N PHE A 33 14.20 -35.11 31.92
CA PHE A 33 14.17 -34.45 33.24
C PHE A 33 15.49 -33.74 33.64
N GLY A 34 16.36 -33.46 32.67
CA GLY A 34 17.69 -32.91 32.91
C GLY A 34 18.63 -33.87 33.64
N THR A 35 19.69 -33.35 34.29
CA THR A 35 20.75 -34.19 34.92
C THR A 35 20.86 -34.01 36.43
N GLN A 36 20.03 -33.17 37.04
CA GLN A 36 20.14 -32.78 38.46
C GLN A 36 19.06 -33.37 39.36
N TYR A 37 18.24 -34.30 38.86
CA TYR A 37 17.18 -34.96 39.63
C TYR A 37 17.70 -36.00 40.65
N ASN A 38 16.83 -36.43 41.57
CA ASN A 38 17.10 -37.51 42.52
C ASN A 38 17.22 -38.87 41.81
N ARG A 39 18.42 -39.18 41.33
CA ARG A 39 18.73 -40.42 40.61
C ARG A 39 18.39 -41.70 41.39
N SER A 40 18.48 -41.67 42.72
CA SER A 40 18.13 -42.82 43.55
C SER A 40 16.62 -43.04 43.59
N GLY A 41 15.82 -41.95 43.60
CA GLY A 41 14.37 -42.02 43.45
C GLY A 41 13.95 -42.52 42.07
N ALA A 42 14.57 -42.00 41.01
CA ALA A 42 14.32 -42.46 39.64
C ALA A 42 14.67 -43.95 39.44
N GLU A 43 15.74 -44.46 40.05
CA GLU A 43 16.09 -45.90 39.96
C GLU A 43 15.07 -46.78 40.68
N ILE A 44 14.45 -46.30 41.77
CA ILE A 44 13.35 -47.02 42.43
C ILE A 44 12.15 -47.12 41.49
N LEU A 45 11.73 -46.01 40.87
CA LEU A 45 10.64 -46.01 39.88
C LEU A 45 10.93 -46.96 38.72
N ARG A 46 12.15 -46.93 38.18
CA ARG A 46 12.57 -47.82 37.10
C ARG A 46 12.49 -49.30 37.48
N LEU A 47 13.00 -49.66 38.66
CA LEU A 47 12.95 -51.04 39.17
C LEU A 47 11.51 -51.53 39.40
N GLN A 48 10.62 -50.64 39.85
CA GLN A 48 9.19 -50.93 39.98
C GLN A 48 8.57 -51.23 38.61
N TRP A 49 8.77 -50.36 37.61
CA TRP A 49 8.27 -50.57 36.24
C TRP A 49 8.80 -51.87 35.60
N LEU A 50 10.06 -52.22 35.85
CA LEU A 50 10.66 -53.48 35.40
C LEU A 50 10.01 -54.72 36.04
N SER A 51 9.62 -54.60 37.31
CA SER A 51 8.94 -55.68 38.04
C SER A 51 7.43 -55.77 37.72
N GLY A 52 6.91 -54.82 36.93
CA GLY A 52 5.48 -54.70 36.64
C GLY A 52 4.67 -54.12 37.80
N ASP A 53 5.33 -53.46 38.76
CA ASP A 53 4.68 -52.71 39.83
C ASP A 53 4.45 -51.26 39.37
N PHE A 54 3.18 -50.87 39.30
CA PHE A 54 2.73 -49.52 38.92
C PHE A 54 1.92 -48.86 40.03
N SER A 55 1.93 -49.43 41.24
CA SER A 55 1.13 -48.94 42.37
C SER A 55 1.54 -47.54 42.85
N GLN A 56 2.72 -47.07 42.46
CA GLN A 56 3.22 -45.73 42.73
C GLN A 56 2.68 -44.64 41.80
N LEU A 57 2.10 -45.00 40.65
CA LEU A 57 1.56 -44.01 39.72
C LEU A 57 0.32 -43.32 40.32
N PRO A 58 0.07 -42.03 39.96
CA PRO A 58 -1.09 -41.29 40.43
C PRO A 58 -2.42 -42.01 40.17
N GLN A 59 -3.40 -41.75 41.03
CA GLN A 59 -4.77 -42.17 40.75
C GLN A 59 -5.33 -41.36 39.57
N ILE A 60 -6.14 -42.00 38.74
CA ILE A 60 -6.82 -41.34 37.62
C ILE A 60 -8.26 -41.04 38.01
N GLU A 61 -8.67 -39.79 37.85
CA GLU A 61 -10.04 -39.34 38.02
C GLU A 61 -10.56 -38.77 36.70
N ILE A 62 -11.80 -39.13 36.34
CA ILE A 62 -12.43 -38.64 35.12
C ILE A 62 -13.33 -37.48 35.50
N LEU A 63 -13.04 -36.30 34.95
CA LEU A 63 -13.79 -35.07 35.20
C LEU A 63 -14.65 -34.70 34.00
N ASP A 64 -15.71 -33.92 34.25
CA ASP A 64 -16.46 -33.29 33.17
C ASP A 64 -15.54 -32.40 32.33
N SER A 65 -15.66 -32.46 31.01
CA SER A 65 -14.73 -31.77 30.09
C SER A 65 -14.72 -30.26 30.28
N ASN A 66 -15.80 -29.67 30.82
CA ASN A 66 -15.85 -28.24 31.12
C ASN A 66 -14.96 -27.83 32.30
N ILE A 67 -14.54 -28.78 33.16
CA ILE A 67 -13.68 -28.52 34.33
C ILE A 67 -12.22 -28.38 33.90
N LEU A 68 -11.81 -29.08 32.83
CA LEU A 68 -10.44 -29.07 32.32
C LEU A 68 -10.19 -28.01 31.25
N GLY A 69 -11.10 -27.05 31.03
CA GLY A 69 -10.85 -25.91 30.14
C GLY A 69 -10.61 -26.23 28.66
N GLY A 70 -10.82 -27.49 28.24
CA GLY A 70 -10.51 -27.97 26.89
C GLY A 70 -9.44 -29.07 26.83
N ALA A 71 -8.63 -29.25 27.87
CA ALA A 71 -7.60 -30.30 27.86
C ALA A 71 -8.15 -31.73 27.93
N ASN A 72 -7.34 -32.63 27.40
CA ASN A 72 -7.58 -34.07 27.37
C ASN A 72 -7.16 -34.77 28.67
N GLY A 73 -6.07 -34.29 29.27
CA GLY A 73 -5.50 -34.73 30.55
C GLY A 73 -4.96 -33.54 31.35
N ALA A 74 -4.64 -33.79 32.62
CA ALA A 74 -3.91 -32.85 33.48
C ALA A 74 -3.38 -33.57 34.74
N TYR A 75 -2.12 -33.34 35.10
CA TYR A 75 -1.54 -33.85 36.34
C TYR A 75 -1.58 -32.77 37.43
N ALA A 76 -2.07 -33.16 38.61
CA ALA A 76 -2.11 -32.30 39.79
C ALA A 76 -1.14 -32.80 40.85
N SER A 77 0.03 -32.16 40.92
CA SER A 77 1.10 -32.51 41.88
C SER A 77 0.67 -32.39 43.34
N SER A 78 -0.18 -31.41 43.67
CA SER A 78 -0.68 -31.16 45.03
C SER A 78 -1.59 -32.27 45.57
N GLU A 79 -2.29 -32.98 44.69
CA GLU A 79 -3.15 -34.11 45.04
C GLU A 79 -2.56 -35.48 44.65
N ASN A 80 -1.43 -35.49 43.92
CA ASN A 80 -0.85 -36.66 43.29
C ASN A 80 -1.89 -37.46 42.48
N LYS A 81 -2.55 -36.77 41.55
CA LYS A 81 -3.68 -37.31 40.77
C LYS A 81 -3.61 -36.86 39.32
N ILE A 82 -3.99 -37.74 38.41
CA ILE A 82 -4.18 -37.45 36.99
C ILE A 82 -5.68 -37.26 36.73
N TYR A 83 -6.04 -36.16 36.11
CA TYR A 83 -7.39 -35.89 35.65
C TYR A 83 -7.50 -36.17 34.15
N LEU A 84 -8.56 -36.84 33.72
CA LEU A 84 -8.86 -37.04 32.30
C LEU A 84 -10.24 -36.48 31.96
N SER A 85 -10.34 -35.87 30.79
CA SER A 85 -11.60 -35.32 30.28
C SER A 85 -12.59 -36.43 29.90
N ALA A 86 -13.80 -36.40 30.48
CA ALA A 86 -14.83 -37.41 30.24
C ALA A 86 -15.15 -37.61 28.76
N ASN A 87 -15.22 -36.51 27.98
CA ASN A 87 -15.40 -36.58 26.53
C ASN A 87 -14.23 -37.30 25.87
N PHE A 88 -12.99 -36.92 26.20
CA PHE A 88 -11.78 -37.53 25.66
C PHE A 88 -11.71 -39.04 25.91
N VAL A 89 -12.00 -39.50 27.14
CA VAL A 89 -12.00 -40.96 27.45
C VAL A 89 -13.09 -41.72 26.67
N VAL A 90 -14.15 -41.05 26.19
CA VAL A 90 -15.23 -41.68 25.42
C VAL A 90 -14.97 -41.63 23.91
N THR A 91 -14.35 -40.56 23.40
CA THR A 91 -14.16 -40.34 21.95
C THR A 91 -12.83 -40.85 21.41
N SER A 92 -11.82 -41.05 22.26
CA SER A 92 -10.45 -41.39 21.84
C SER A 92 -10.21 -42.88 21.66
N THR A 93 -9.17 -43.20 20.90
CA THR A 93 -8.64 -44.57 20.79
C THR A 93 -7.77 -44.91 22.00
N ALA A 94 -7.49 -46.21 22.21
CA ALA A 94 -6.59 -46.62 23.28
C ALA A 94 -5.18 -46.07 23.05
N GLU A 95 -4.73 -45.98 21.80
CA GLU A 95 -3.42 -45.45 21.41
C GLU A 95 -3.31 -43.94 21.68
N THR A 96 -4.36 -43.17 21.38
CA THR A 96 -4.41 -41.72 21.68
C THR A 96 -4.39 -41.49 23.19
N LEU A 97 -5.15 -42.29 23.96
CA LEU A 97 -5.16 -42.21 25.43
C LEU A 97 -3.79 -42.57 26.04
N VAL A 98 -3.02 -43.46 25.41
CA VAL A 98 -1.67 -43.80 25.89
C VAL A 98 -0.73 -42.61 25.82
N GLY A 99 -0.82 -41.79 24.76
CA GLY A 99 -0.02 -40.57 24.62
C GLY A 99 -0.23 -39.63 25.80
N THR A 100 -1.48 -39.20 26.01
CA THR A 100 -1.85 -38.34 27.14
C THR A 100 -1.50 -38.97 28.48
N LEU A 101 -1.79 -40.26 28.70
CA LEU A 101 -1.43 -40.91 29.96
C LEU A 101 0.08 -40.91 30.23
N LEU A 102 0.91 -41.06 29.20
CA LEU A 102 2.36 -41.04 29.37
C LEU A 102 2.89 -39.64 29.64
N GLU A 103 2.29 -38.63 29.02
CA GLU A 103 2.57 -37.22 29.23
C GLU A 103 2.28 -36.84 30.69
N GLU A 104 1.06 -37.12 31.18
CA GLU A 104 0.70 -36.90 32.59
C GLU A 104 1.55 -37.70 33.59
N ILE A 105 2.01 -38.89 33.20
CA ILE A 105 2.95 -39.67 34.01
C ILE A 105 4.34 -39.04 33.98
N GLY A 106 4.76 -38.40 32.89
CA GLY A 106 5.99 -37.65 32.80
C GLY A 106 6.03 -36.50 33.81
N HIS A 107 4.97 -35.69 33.87
CA HIS A 107 4.84 -34.63 34.87
C HIS A 107 4.83 -35.17 36.31
N PHE A 108 4.17 -36.30 36.56
CA PHE A 108 4.29 -37.01 37.84
C PHE A 108 5.72 -37.43 38.15
N VAL A 109 6.41 -38.02 37.17
CA VAL A 109 7.78 -38.50 37.35
C VAL A 109 8.68 -37.33 37.69
N ASP A 110 8.58 -36.21 36.98
CA ASP A 110 9.34 -35.00 37.25
C ASP A 110 9.11 -34.53 38.69
N ALA A 111 7.85 -34.27 39.06
CA ALA A 111 7.47 -33.83 40.41
C ALA A 111 7.90 -34.81 41.53
N HIS A 112 8.09 -36.10 41.21
CA HIS A 112 8.50 -37.11 42.17
C HIS A 112 10.02 -37.17 42.39
N ILE A 113 10.81 -36.79 41.39
CA ILE A 113 12.28 -36.94 41.43
C ILE A 113 13.01 -35.59 41.50
N ASN A 114 12.36 -34.52 41.09
CA ASN A 114 12.90 -33.17 41.09
C ASN A 114 12.38 -32.35 42.27
N LEU A 115 13.22 -31.44 42.76
CA LEU A 115 12.86 -30.48 43.83
C LEU A 115 12.30 -29.17 43.28
N SER A 116 12.60 -28.89 42.03
CA SER A 116 12.13 -27.79 41.22
C SER A 116 11.77 -28.39 39.88
N ASP A 117 10.65 -27.98 39.32
CA ASP A 117 10.20 -28.42 38.01
C ASP A 117 11.34 -28.30 36.98
N SER A 118 11.38 -29.27 36.07
CA SER A 118 12.32 -29.20 34.94
C SER A 118 11.87 -28.09 33.98
N ALA A 119 12.72 -27.73 33.02
CA ALA A 119 12.41 -26.63 32.10
C ALA A 119 11.99 -27.22 30.75
N GLY A 120 10.73 -27.00 30.38
CA GLY A 120 10.15 -27.64 29.22
C GLY A 120 8.77 -28.24 29.52
N ASP A 121 8.21 -28.88 28.52
CA ASP A 121 7.16 -29.88 28.66
C ASP A 121 7.83 -31.26 28.80
N GLU A 122 8.31 -31.59 30.00
CA GLU A 122 8.93 -32.89 30.25
C GLU A 122 7.95 -34.05 30.10
N GLY A 123 6.66 -33.80 30.25
CA GLY A 123 5.61 -34.77 29.99
C GLY A 123 5.63 -35.23 28.54
N ALA A 124 5.54 -34.32 27.59
CA ALA A 124 5.56 -34.62 26.16
C ALA A 124 6.90 -35.19 25.72
N ILE A 125 8.03 -34.66 26.22
CA ILE A 125 9.35 -35.24 25.94
C ILE A 125 9.39 -36.69 26.45
N PHE A 126 8.97 -36.94 27.69
CA PHE A 126 8.95 -38.26 28.27
C PHE A 126 8.02 -39.21 27.50
N ALA A 127 6.81 -38.77 27.15
CA ALA A 127 5.85 -39.56 26.39
C ALA A 127 6.40 -39.99 25.03
N ALA A 128 7.00 -39.05 24.30
CA ALA A 128 7.63 -39.34 23.01
C ALA A 128 8.76 -40.37 23.13
N LEU A 129 9.62 -40.23 24.15
CA LEU A 129 10.74 -41.15 24.38
C LEU A 129 10.28 -42.55 24.82
N VAL A 130 9.24 -42.64 25.67
CA VAL A 130 8.64 -43.92 26.09
C VAL A 130 7.98 -44.65 24.91
N GLN A 131 7.39 -43.90 23.98
CA GLN A 131 6.81 -44.44 22.75
C GLN A 131 7.86 -44.82 21.69
N GLY A 132 9.14 -44.50 21.91
CA GLY A 132 10.24 -44.81 21.01
C GLY A 132 10.39 -43.83 19.84
N ASN A 133 9.77 -42.65 19.94
CA ASN A 133 9.93 -41.58 18.96
C ASN A 133 11.30 -40.92 19.12
N SER A 134 11.96 -40.59 18.01
CA SER A 134 13.16 -39.75 18.02
C SER A 134 12.77 -38.29 17.91
N LEU A 135 13.12 -37.49 18.91
CA LEU A 135 12.98 -36.03 18.85
C LEU A 135 14.21 -35.46 18.16
N ASP A 136 14.02 -34.73 17.07
CA ASP A 136 15.12 -33.99 16.46
C ASP A 136 15.52 -32.78 17.32
N THR A 137 16.67 -32.19 17.03
CA THR A 137 17.21 -31.07 17.83
C THR A 137 16.25 -29.88 17.90
N GLN A 138 15.48 -29.62 16.85
CA GLN A 138 14.57 -28.47 16.81
C GLN A 138 13.33 -28.75 17.66
N THR A 139 12.71 -29.91 17.51
CA THR A 139 11.57 -30.34 18.34
C THR A 139 11.95 -30.40 19.82
N LEU A 140 13.14 -30.97 20.13
CA LEU A 140 13.59 -31.05 21.52
C LEU A 140 13.89 -29.68 22.14
N GLN A 141 14.39 -28.72 21.37
CA GLN A 141 14.62 -27.36 21.87
C GLN A 141 13.30 -26.60 22.07
N ALA A 142 12.31 -26.81 21.19
CA ALA A 142 10.97 -26.25 21.34
C ALA A 142 10.29 -26.78 22.61
N LEU A 143 10.24 -28.11 22.78
CA LEU A 143 9.66 -28.73 23.98
C LEU A 143 10.41 -28.36 25.26
N LYS A 144 11.72 -28.09 25.22
CA LYS A 144 12.51 -27.64 26.40
C LYS A 144 12.37 -26.16 26.75
N ALA A 145 11.69 -25.40 25.91
CA ALA A 145 11.40 -23.99 26.14
C ALA A 145 9.93 -23.75 26.51
N GLU A 146 9.09 -24.78 26.40
CA GLU A 146 7.68 -24.79 26.78
C GLU A 146 7.58 -24.78 28.33
N ASP A 147 6.76 -23.92 28.92
CA ASP A 147 6.42 -23.98 30.36
C ASP A 147 4.91 -24.09 30.39
N ASP A 148 4.40 -25.26 30.75
CA ASP A 148 3.04 -25.65 30.41
C ASP A 148 2.04 -25.42 31.54
N HIS A 149 2.36 -24.72 32.63
CA HIS A 149 1.43 -24.53 33.76
C HIS A 149 0.12 -23.74 33.44
N ALA A 150 -0.97 -24.15 34.09
CA ALA A 150 -2.36 -23.69 34.02
C ALA A 150 -3.06 -23.89 35.39
N THR A 151 -4.26 -23.32 35.60
CA THR A 151 -5.04 -23.51 36.86
C THR A 151 -6.46 -23.97 36.57
N ILE A 152 -6.88 -25.13 37.11
CA ILE A 152 -8.27 -25.62 37.05
C ILE A 152 -8.96 -25.53 38.42
N THR A 153 -10.29 -25.42 38.42
CA THR A 153 -11.09 -25.44 39.67
C THR A 153 -11.80 -26.78 39.83
N VAL A 154 -11.37 -27.60 40.79
CA VAL A 154 -12.01 -28.88 41.10
C VAL A 154 -12.66 -28.78 42.48
N ASN A 155 -13.96 -29.04 42.57
CA ASN A 155 -14.75 -28.95 43.82
C ASN A 155 -14.64 -27.60 44.57
N GLY A 156 -14.39 -26.50 43.85
CA GLY A 156 -14.24 -25.17 44.43
C GLY A 156 -12.84 -24.86 44.99
N GLN A 157 -11.83 -25.71 44.71
CA GLN A 157 -10.42 -25.43 44.98
C GLN A 157 -9.66 -25.20 43.69
N ASN A 158 -8.78 -24.19 43.67
CA ASN A 158 -7.90 -23.90 42.54
C ASN A 158 -6.69 -24.84 42.61
N ILE A 159 -6.44 -25.57 41.52
CA ILE A 159 -5.39 -26.57 41.37
C ILE A 159 -4.55 -26.18 40.15
N GLN A 160 -3.24 -26.06 40.30
CA GLN A 160 -2.33 -25.91 39.16
C GLN A 160 -2.23 -27.23 38.39
N VAL A 161 -2.32 -27.18 37.06
CA VAL A 161 -2.21 -28.27 36.07
C VAL A 161 -1.47 -27.74 34.84
N GLU A 162 -1.29 -28.46 33.74
CA GLU A 162 -0.49 -27.99 32.59
C GLU A 162 -1.30 -27.97 31.25
N GLN A 163 -1.37 -26.85 30.48
CA GLN A 163 -2.07 -26.66 29.17
C GLN A 163 -1.52 -25.54 28.24
N GLN A 164 -1.57 -25.79 26.90
CA GLN A 164 -1.08 -24.95 25.77
C GLN A 164 -2.10 -23.97 25.10
N ASN A 165 -3.41 -24.06 25.34
CA ASN A 165 -4.42 -23.18 24.71
C ASN A 165 -5.31 -22.48 25.74
N PHE A 166 -5.44 -21.16 25.64
CA PHE A 166 -6.21 -20.37 26.60
C PHE A 166 -7.55 -19.95 26.00
N THR A 167 -8.63 -20.65 26.38
CA THR A 167 -9.99 -20.25 26.01
C THR A 167 -10.71 -19.64 27.22
N GLY A 168 -11.17 -18.40 27.06
CA GLY A 168 -12.00 -17.71 28.05
C GLY A 168 -13.44 -18.20 28.07
N THR A 169 -14.33 -17.37 28.60
CA THR A 169 -15.77 -17.59 28.69
C THR A 169 -16.50 -16.47 27.96
N ASN A 170 -17.84 -16.51 27.90
CA ASN A 170 -18.61 -15.32 27.43
C ASN A 170 -18.75 -14.24 28.52
N GLY A 171 -17.91 -14.30 29.57
CA GLY A 171 -17.86 -13.37 30.68
C GLY A 171 -16.68 -12.43 30.56
N ASN A 172 -16.43 -11.62 31.60
CA ASN A 172 -15.26 -10.75 31.58
C ASN A 172 -14.07 -11.52 32.14
N ASP A 173 -13.12 -11.87 31.26
CA ASP A 173 -11.97 -12.69 31.60
C ASP A 173 -10.70 -11.85 31.77
N THR A 174 -9.76 -12.38 32.56
CA THR A 174 -8.38 -11.87 32.63
C THR A 174 -7.46 -13.05 32.38
N ILE A 175 -6.81 -13.03 31.23
CA ILE A 175 -5.98 -14.13 30.73
C ILE A 175 -4.55 -13.60 30.63
N THR A 176 -3.61 -14.33 31.20
CA THR A 176 -2.18 -14.07 31.07
C THR A 176 -1.56 -15.33 30.51
N GLY A 177 -0.91 -15.19 29.35
CA GLY A 177 -0.14 -16.21 28.69
C GLY A 177 1.16 -16.54 29.42
N THR A 178 1.88 -17.50 28.87
CA THR A 178 3.13 -18.04 29.35
C THR A 178 4.31 -17.24 28.78
N SER A 179 5.49 -17.86 28.71
CA SER A 179 6.64 -17.32 27.99
C SER A 179 6.92 -18.02 26.67
N GLY A 180 6.04 -18.96 26.27
CA GLY A 180 6.04 -19.63 24.97
C GLY A 180 5.07 -18.98 23.99
N ASP A 181 4.97 -19.54 22.78
CA ASP A 181 4.03 -19.06 21.76
C ASP A 181 2.59 -19.51 22.12
N ASP A 182 1.76 -18.62 22.62
CA ASP A 182 0.41 -18.94 23.07
C ASP A 182 -0.65 -18.73 21.99
N THR A 183 -1.77 -19.47 22.09
CA THR A 183 -3.00 -19.17 21.34
C THR A 183 -4.14 -18.88 22.32
N ILE A 184 -4.66 -17.66 22.24
CA ILE A 184 -5.59 -17.10 23.22
C ILE A 184 -6.90 -16.70 22.56
N SER A 185 -8.01 -17.23 23.05
CA SER A 185 -9.37 -16.92 22.61
C SER A 185 -10.22 -16.50 23.81
N PRO A 186 -10.32 -15.20 24.14
CA PRO A 186 -11.10 -14.74 25.29
C PRO A 186 -12.62 -14.92 25.11
N LEU A 187 -13.09 -15.12 23.88
CA LEU A 187 -14.51 -15.18 23.49
C LEU A 187 -15.20 -13.81 23.60
N ARG A 188 -16.31 -13.72 24.34
CA ARG A 188 -17.14 -12.51 24.45
C ARG A 188 -17.06 -11.97 25.86
N GLY A 189 -17.34 -10.68 26.05
CA GLY A 189 -17.26 -10.04 27.34
C GLY A 189 -16.32 -8.84 27.29
N GLN A 190 -15.89 -8.38 28.47
CA GLN A 190 -14.90 -7.31 28.61
C GLN A 190 -13.62 -7.92 29.16
N ASP A 191 -12.75 -8.29 28.24
CA ASP A 191 -11.60 -9.14 28.49
C ASP A 191 -10.30 -8.34 28.57
N GLN A 192 -9.39 -8.83 29.40
CA GLN A 192 -8.00 -8.37 29.46
C GLN A 192 -7.10 -9.56 29.13
N VAL A 193 -6.31 -9.44 28.08
CA VAL A 193 -5.36 -10.47 27.62
C VAL A 193 -3.95 -9.91 27.70
N ASP A 194 -3.03 -10.67 28.26
CA ASP A 194 -1.59 -10.42 28.14
C ASP A 194 -0.98 -11.67 27.53
N GLY A 195 -0.39 -11.59 26.33
CA GLY A 195 0.25 -12.74 25.69
C GLY A 195 1.49 -13.22 26.43
N GLY A 196 2.17 -12.31 27.14
CA GLY A 196 3.41 -12.63 27.83
C GLY A 196 4.62 -12.46 26.93
N ALA A 197 5.46 -13.47 26.82
CA ALA A 197 6.58 -13.50 25.89
C ALA A 197 6.38 -14.67 24.93
N GLY A 198 6.85 -14.55 23.69
CA GLY A 198 6.57 -15.56 22.67
C GLY A 198 6.12 -14.88 21.39
N ASN A 199 5.59 -15.66 20.46
CA ASN A 199 4.85 -15.18 19.29
C ASN A 199 3.38 -15.59 19.44
N ASP A 200 2.62 -14.76 20.12
CA ASP A 200 1.28 -15.07 20.59
C ASP A 200 0.21 -14.78 19.53
N VAL A 201 -0.86 -15.56 19.56
CA VAL A 201 -2.03 -15.39 18.69
C VAL A 201 -3.24 -15.01 19.51
N LEU A 202 -3.82 -13.84 19.21
CA LEU A 202 -5.15 -13.48 19.71
C LEU A 202 -6.23 -13.83 18.68
N ILE A 203 -7.17 -14.69 19.09
CA ILE A 203 -8.36 -15.04 18.33
C ILE A 203 -9.53 -14.17 18.80
N VAL A 204 -10.09 -13.37 17.88
CA VAL A 204 -11.30 -12.58 18.11
C VAL A 204 -12.37 -13.03 17.12
N ASP A 205 -13.45 -13.61 17.63
CA ASP A 205 -14.60 -14.01 16.81
C ASP A 205 -15.87 -13.28 17.26
N TYR A 206 -16.22 -12.23 16.51
CA TYR A 206 -17.46 -11.47 16.72
C TYR A 206 -18.52 -11.74 15.64
N SER A 207 -18.39 -12.84 14.90
CA SER A 207 -19.36 -13.23 13.85
C SER A 207 -20.78 -13.43 14.37
N SER A 208 -20.94 -13.74 15.65
CA SER A 208 -22.24 -13.87 16.31
C SER A 208 -22.89 -12.54 16.68
N ASN A 209 -22.21 -11.40 16.49
CA ASN A 209 -22.75 -10.08 16.77
C ASN A 209 -23.68 -9.63 15.63
N THR A 210 -24.97 -9.49 15.95
CA THR A 210 -26.02 -9.11 14.99
C THR A 210 -26.50 -7.67 15.18
N TYR A 211 -25.79 -6.84 15.94
CA TYR A 211 -26.18 -5.46 16.19
C TYR A 211 -26.00 -4.61 14.94
N THR A 212 -26.99 -3.76 14.64
CA THR A 212 -27.06 -2.93 13.42
C THR A 212 -27.39 -1.47 13.74
N GLY A 213 -27.21 -1.05 14.99
CA GLY A 213 -27.53 0.31 15.40
C GLY A 213 -26.50 1.35 14.93
N THR A 214 -26.93 2.61 14.86
CA THR A 214 -26.10 3.74 14.42
C THR A 214 -25.63 4.63 15.57
N SER A 215 -26.11 4.39 16.79
CA SER A 215 -25.68 5.09 18.01
C SER A 215 -25.83 4.17 19.23
N PRO A 216 -24.73 3.57 19.72
CA PRO A 216 -23.40 3.54 19.11
C PRO A 216 -23.40 2.84 17.74
N GLN A 217 -22.40 3.14 16.91
CA GLN A 217 -22.21 2.53 15.60
C GLN A 217 -21.95 1.02 15.75
N ALA A 218 -22.63 0.21 14.95
CA ALA A 218 -22.39 -1.23 14.82
C ALA A 218 -21.06 -1.54 14.12
N GLY A 219 -20.58 -2.77 14.31
CA GLY A 219 -19.30 -3.25 13.78
C GLY A 219 -18.16 -3.15 14.79
N ILE A 220 -17.00 -3.66 14.39
CA ILE A 220 -15.74 -3.61 15.13
C ILE A 220 -15.13 -2.21 14.99
N SER A 221 -14.66 -1.70 16.12
CA SER A 221 -13.65 -0.65 16.19
C SER A 221 -12.41 -1.23 16.87
N SER A 222 -11.26 -1.14 16.21
CA SER A 222 -9.99 -1.58 16.80
C SER A 222 -8.93 -0.48 16.82
N ASN A 223 -7.95 -0.65 17.69
CA ASN A 223 -6.73 0.13 17.71
C ASN A 223 -5.59 -0.79 18.15
N VAL A 224 -4.54 -0.85 17.35
CA VAL A 224 -3.37 -1.71 17.59
C VAL A 224 -2.13 -0.85 17.41
N TYR A 225 -1.18 -0.97 18.35
CA TYR A 225 0.07 -0.21 18.29
C TYR A 225 1.23 -1.06 18.81
N ASN A 226 2.39 -0.87 18.19
CA ASN A 226 3.61 -1.59 18.57
C ASN A 226 4.04 -1.17 19.99
N ASN A 227 4.34 -2.15 20.84
CA ASN A 227 4.70 -1.92 22.25
C ASN A 227 6.21 -1.72 22.48
N GLY A 228 7.02 -1.83 21.43
CA GLY A 228 8.47 -1.67 21.44
C GLY A 228 9.26 -2.90 21.87
N ASN A 229 8.58 -4.01 22.20
CA ASN A 229 9.19 -5.24 22.71
C ASN A 229 9.06 -6.44 21.77
N GLY A 230 8.61 -6.22 20.53
CA GLY A 230 8.41 -7.29 19.53
C GLY A 230 6.95 -7.65 19.27
N GLY A 231 6.03 -7.16 20.11
CA GLY A 231 4.58 -7.38 19.99
C GLY A 231 3.75 -6.11 19.90
N PHE A 232 2.44 -6.30 20.01
CA PHE A 232 1.43 -5.27 19.90
C PHE A 232 0.53 -5.22 21.14
N ASP A 233 0.15 -3.99 21.50
CA ASP A 233 -0.88 -3.72 22.50
C ASP A 233 -2.07 -3.04 21.80
N GLY A 234 -3.26 -3.16 22.38
CA GLY A 234 -4.43 -2.58 21.76
C GLY A 234 -5.77 -3.06 22.28
N TYR A 235 -6.80 -2.91 21.45
CA TYR A 235 -8.12 -3.46 21.70
C TYR A 235 -8.91 -3.74 20.42
N TYR A 236 -9.87 -4.66 20.53
CA TYR A 236 -10.98 -4.85 19.59
C TYR A 236 -12.29 -4.72 20.36
N SER A 237 -13.23 -3.90 19.88
CA SER A 237 -14.52 -3.66 20.54
C SER A 237 -15.67 -3.66 19.55
N ALA A 238 -16.78 -4.30 19.90
CA ALA A 238 -18.01 -4.33 19.10
C ALA A 238 -19.24 -4.16 19.99
N TYR A 239 -20.04 -3.12 19.74
CA TYR A 239 -21.30 -2.92 20.46
C TYR A 239 -22.32 -3.99 20.07
N TYR A 240 -23.13 -4.42 21.03
CA TYR A 240 -24.22 -5.37 20.76
C TYR A 240 -25.62 -4.82 21.10
N ASN A 241 -25.73 -3.59 21.61
CA ASN A 241 -27.02 -2.92 21.83
C ASN A 241 -26.92 -1.38 21.87
N THR A 242 -28.09 -0.72 21.92
CA THR A 242 -28.22 0.74 22.01
C THR A 242 -27.91 1.33 23.39
N SER A 243 -27.62 0.48 24.38
CA SER A 243 -27.26 0.90 25.74
C SER A 243 -25.74 1.02 25.93
N TYR A 244 -24.97 1.02 24.84
CA TYR A 244 -23.51 1.10 24.83
C TYR A 244 -22.83 -0.09 25.51
N ASN A 245 -23.48 -1.26 25.53
CA ASN A 245 -22.77 -2.48 25.91
C ASN A 245 -22.02 -3.03 24.70
N SER A 246 -20.78 -3.43 24.92
CA SER A 246 -19.91 -4.04 23.91
C SER A 246 -19.26 -5.32 24.42
N ASP A 247 -18.88 -6.17 23.49
CA ASP A 247 -17.80 -7.13 23.68
C ASP A 247 -16.49 -6.40 23.37
N GLN A 248 -15.47 -6.56 24.19
CA GLN A 248 -14.19 -5.91 24.04
C GLN A 248 -13.09 -6.79 24.61
N VAL A 249 -12.01 -6.97 23.86
CA VAL A 249 -10.73 -7.44 24.39
C VAL A 249 -9.75 -6.27 24.38
N SER A 250 -9.16 -5.96 25.53
CA SER A 250 -7.90 -5.21 25.59
C SER A 250 -6.76 -6.20 25.70
N PHE A 251 -5.72 -6.02 24.89
CA PHE A 251 -4.61 -6.95 24.84
C PHE A 251 -3.25 -6.24 24.96
N SER A 252 -2.26 -6.95 25.47
CA SER A 252 -0.84 -6.59 25.44
C SER A 252 0.01 -7.77 25.00
N ASN A 253 1.19 -7.46 24.44
CA ASN A 253 2.18 -8.44 24.01
C ASN A 253 1.57 -9.53 23.10
N ILE A 254 0.92 -9.12 22.01
CA ILE A 254 0.40 -10.04 20.98
C ILE A 254 1.12 -9.80 19.67
N GLU A 255 1.62 -10.84 19.02
CA GLU A 255 2.36 -10.75 17.75
C GLU A 255 1.50 -11.07 16.52
N ARG A 256 0.42 -11.83 16.68
CA ARG A 256 -0.46 -12.24 15.57
C ARG A 256 -1.94 -12.21 15.95
N PHE A 257 -2.76 -12.01 14.93
CA PHE A 257 -4.21 -11.87 15.06
C PHE A 257 -4.95 -12.83 14.14
N GLN A 258 -5.98 -13.47 14.69
CA GLN A 258 -7.02 -14.15 13.93
C GLN A 258 -8.36 -13.48 14.22
N ILE A 259 -8.86 -12.69 13.27
CA ILE A 259 -10.05 -11.88 13.44
C ILE A 259 -11.17 -12.37 12.53
N THR A 260 -12.35 -12.61 13.11
CA THR A 260 -13.61 -12.75 12.37
C THR A 260 -14.54 -11.62 12.78
N GLY A 261 -14.87 -10.79 11.80
CA GLY A 261 -15.72 -9.62 11.91
C GLY A 261 -17.19 -9.94 12.16
N THR A 262 -18.03 -8.92 12.08
CA THR A 262 -19.46 -8.96 12.36
C THR A 262 -20.28 -9.04 11.06
N GLY A 263 -21.60 -8.83 11.16
CA GLY A 263 -22.47 -8.62 10.00
C GLY A 263 -22.70 -7.14 9.66
N ALA A 264 -21.94 -6.22 10.26
CA ALA A 264 -22.00 -4.78 10.03
C ALA A 264 -20.62 -4.27 9.59
N ASN A 265 -20.57 -3.04 9.09
CA ASN A 265 -19.33 -2.42 8.64
C ASN A 265 -18.29 -2.33 9.76
N ASP A 266 -17.23 -3.11 9.61
CA ASP A 266 -16.14 -3.19 10.57
C ASP A 266 -14.97 -2.27 10.18
N THR A 267 -14.23 -1.80 11.18
CA THR A 267 -12.92 -1.18 11.01
C THR A 267 -11.91 -2.02 11.77
N ILE A 268 -11.19 -2.84 11.02
CA ILE A 268 -10.25 -3.84 11.54
C ILE A 268 -8.83 -3.38 11.21
N VAL A 269 -8.05 -3.17 12.25
CA VAL A 269 -6.62 -2.92 12.22
C VAL A 269 -5.96 -4.05 13.00
N THR A 270 -4.97 -4.70 12.39
CA THR A 270 -4.05 -5.63 13.05
C THR A 270 -2.66 -5.00 13.17
N GLY A 271 -1.67 -5.78 13.62
CA GLY A 271 -0.27 -5.36 13.70
C GLY A 271 0.53 -5.80 12.47
N ASP A 272 1.85 -5.66 12.55
CA ASP A 272 2.72 -6.50 11.72
C ASP A 272 2.63 -7.96 12.24
N GLY A 273 2.87 -8.93 11.37
CA GLY A 273 2.72 -10.35 11.71
C GLY A 273 2.05 -11.11 10.57
N ASN A 274 1.92 -12.43 10.74
CA ASN A 274 1.16 -13.23 9.78
C ASN A 274 -0.27 -13.39 10.31
N ASP A 275 -1.14 -12.48 9.91
CA ASP A 275 -2.51 -12.36 10.41
C ASP A 275 -3.51 -13.06 9.50
N THR A 276 -4.63 -13.47 10.10
CA THR A 276 -5.81 -13.98 9.38
C THR A 276 -7.01 -13.11 9.70
N ILE A 277 -7.60 -12.50 8.68
CA ILE A 277 -8.71 -11.55 8.82
C ILE A 277 -9.85 -11.98 7.91
N ASN A 278 -11.05 -12.12 8.49
CA ASN A 278 -12.30 -12.21 7.76
C ASN A 278 -13.19 -11.01 8.18
N GLY A 279 -13.47 -10.10 7.25
CA GLY A 279 -14.32 -8.93 7.49
C GLY A 279 -15.76 -9.29 7.84
N GLY A 280 -16.26 -10.42 7.34
CA GLY A 280 -17.62 -10.87 7.58
C GLY A 280 -18.57 -10.30 6.54
N ALA A 281 -19.62 -9.60 6.97
CA ALA A 281 -20.52 -8.92 6.06
C ALA A 281 -20.61 -7.45 6.44
N GLY A 282 -20.81 -6.57 5.47
CA GLY A 282 -20.68 -5.14 5.69
C GLY A 282 -19.76 -4.54 4.63
N ASN A 283 -19.58 -3.23 4.67
CA ASN A 283 -18.53 -2.56 3.91
C ASN A 283 -17.38 -2.31 4.87
N ASP A 284 -16.41 -3.21 4.88
CA ASP A 284 -15.38 -3.27 5.90
C ASP A 284 -14.15 -2.46 5.48
N VAL A 285 -13.44 -1.92 6.47
CA VAL A 285 -12.16 -1.22 6.30
C VAL A 285 -11.09 -1.99 7.03
N ILE A 286 -10.11 -2.51 6.29
CA ILE A 286 -9.08 -3.41 6.80
C ILE A 286 -7.69 -2.77 6.66
N THR A 287 -6.92 -2.80 7.74
CA THR A 287 -5.47 -2.52 7.78
C THR A 287 -4.81 -3.80 8.31
N GLY A 288 -4.12 -4.52 7.44
CA GLY A 288 -3.54 -5.83 7.78
C GLY A 288 -2.11 -5.78 8.33
N GLY A 289 -1.43 -4.64 8.24
CA GLY A 289 -0.03 -4.49 8.61
C GLY A 289 0.94 -5.26 7.71
N ALA A 290 2.23 -5.25 8.06
CA ALA A 290 3.24 -6.00 7.32
C ALA A 290 3.21 -7.49 7.67
N GLY A 291 3.67 -8.36 6.76
CA GLY A 291 3.75 -9.80 6.98
C GLY A 291 2.97 -10.59 5.94
N ILE A 292 2.90 -11.91 6.10
CA ILE A 292 2.20 -12.82 5.18
C ILE A 292 0.77 -12.99 5.68
N ASN A 293 -0.12 -12.13 5.17
CA ASN A 293 -1.49 -12.03 5.64
C ASN A 293 -2.48 -12.85 4.80
N VAL A 294 -3.51 -13.36 5.44
CA VAL A 294 -4.68 -13.99 4.81
C VAL A 294 -5.90 -13.13 5.08
N ILE A 295 -6.34 -12.37 4.08
CA ILE A 295 -7.42 -11.40 4.21
C ILE A 295 -8.58 -11.78 3.30
N ASP A 296 -9.77 -11.92 3.88
CA ASP A 296 -11.04 -12.04 3.20
C ASP A 296 -11.93 -10.86 3.61
N GLY A 297 -12.28 -9.98 2.68
CA GLY A 297 -13.23 -8.88 2.96
C GLY A 297 -14.64 -9.37 3.25
N GLY A 298 -15.01 -10.54 2.71
CA GLY A 298 -16.32 -11.12 2.90
C GLY A 298 -17.38 -10.51 1.97
N ALA A 299 -18.52 -10.14 2.53
CA ALA A 299 -19.69 -9.70 1.76
C ALA A 299 -19.95 -8.20 1.90
N GLY A 300 -19.66 -7.45 0.85
CA GLY A 300 -20.09 -6.06 0.71
C GLY A 300 -19.16 -5.33 -0.25
N ILE A 301 -18.79 -4.09 0.10
CA ILE A 301 -17.77 -3.33 -0.61
C ILE A 301 -16.66 -3.01 0.37
N ASP A 302 -15.60 -3.80 0.30
CA ASP A 302 -14.55 -3.85 1.29
C ASP A 302 -13.32 -3.10 0.81
N THR A 303 -12.68 -2.41 1.75
CA THR A 303 -11.55 -1.52 1.50
C THR A 303 -10.35 -1.98 2.29
N ILE A 304 -9.25 -2.28 1.59
CA ILE A 304 -7.95 -2.44 2.23
C ILE A 304 -7.13 -1.15 2.14
N THR A 305 -6.47 -0.83 3.23
CA THR A 305 -5.81 0.46 3.41
C THR A 305 -4.30 0.42 3.23
N ASP A 306 -3.70 -0.76 3.17
CA ASP A 306 -2.24 -0.98 3.20
C ASP A 306 -1.80 -2.23 2.41
N ALA A 307 -2.50 -2.56 1.32
CA ALA A 307 -2.18 -3.74 0.50
C ALA A 307 -0.73 -3.70 0.01
N ASN A 308 0.07 -4.68 0.46
CA ASN A 308 1.46 -4.83 0.04
C ASN A 308 1.62 -6.01 -0.91
N PHE A 309 1.69 -5.73 -2.20
CA PHE A 309 1.87 -6.71 -3.28
C PHE A 309 3.30 -6.71 -3.84
N SER A 310 4.28 -6.23 -3.07
CA SER A 310 5.68 -6.09 -3.52
C SER A 310 6.36 -7.40 -3.93
N SER A 311 5.86 -8.55 -3.48
CA SER A 311 6.35 -9.87 -3.90
C SER A 311 5.80 -10.32 -5.27
N ALA A 312 4.82 -9.63 -5.84
CA ALA A 312 4.30 -9.93 -7.17
C ALA A 312 5.39 -9.80 -8.25
N THR A 313 5.41 -10.75 -9.18
CA THR A 313 6.39 -10.78 -10.29
C THR A 313 5.73 -10.72 -11.66
N THR A 314 4.40 -10.65 -11.69
CA THR A 314 3.59 -10.59 -12.90
C THR A 314 2.70 -9.36 -12.83
N ALA A 315 2.39 -8.79 -13.99
CA ALA A 315 1.49 -7.65 -14.13
C ALA A 315 0.17 -7.87 -13.38
N LEU A 316 -0.18 -6.92 -12.54
CA LEU A 316 -1.45 -6.80 -11.82
C LEU A 316 -2.36 -5.81 -12.56
N SER A 317 -3.67 -6.04 -12.46
CA SER A 317 -4.68 -5.11 -12.95
C SER A 317 -5.68 -4.82 -11.84
N ILE A 318 -5.66 -3.59 -11.34
CA ILE A 318 -6.38 -3.18 -10.14
C ILE A 318 -7.24 -1.96 -10.50
N ASP A 319 -8.51 -2.00 -10.12
CA ASP A 319 -9.47 -0.92 -10.32
C ASP A 319 -10.35 -0.77 -9.07
N ASP A 320 -11.17 0.28 -9.04
CA ASP A 320 -12.13 0.56 -7.98
C ASP A 320 -13.58 0.41 -8.49
N SER A 321 -13.82 -0.58 -9.36
CA SER A 321 -15.14 -0.82 -9.97
C SER A 321 -16.19 -1.39 -9.00
N ASN A 322 -15.88 -1.47 -7.70
CA ASN A 322 -16.68 -2.18 -6.69
C ASN A 322 -16.95 -3.66 -7.05
N THR A 323 -16.00 -4.29 -7.73
CA THR A 323 -16.02 -5.74 -8.03
C THR A 323 -14.88 -6.41 -7.28
N ALA A 324 -15.21 -7.45 -6.52
CA ALA A 324 -14.27 -8.26 -5.75
C ALA A 324 -13.01 -8.64 -6.56
N LYS A 325 -11.86 -8.34 -5.97
CA LYS A 325 -10.54 -8.72 -6.47
C LYS A 325 -9.94 -9.77 -5.54
N ASN A 326 -9.28 -10.75 -6.16
CA ASN A 326 -8.65 -11.87 -5.48
C ASN A 326 -7.20 -11.97 -5.94
N PHE A 327 -6.27 -12.01 -4.99
CA PHE A 327 -4.84 -12.09 -5.21
C PHE A 327 -4.23 -13.19 -4.35
N THR A 328 -3.27 -13.91 -4.92
CA THR A 328 -2.40 -14.84 -4.20
C THR A 328 -0.98 -14.53 -4.63
N LEU A 329 -0.17 -14.10 -3.68
CA LEU A 329 1.17 -13.59 -3.93
C LEU A 329 2.23 -14.67 -3.74
N PRO A 330 3.43 -14.52 -4.33
CA PRO A 330 4.50 -15.52 -4.22
C PRO A 330 5.00 -15.76 -2.79
N ASP A 331 4.85 -14.80 -1.88
CA ASP A 331 5.20 -14.95 -0.47
C ASP A 331 4.14 -15.72 0.35
N GLY A 332 2.99 -16.04 -0.23
CA GLY A 332 1.88 -16.72 0.42
C GLY A 332 0.76 -15.80 0.89
N THR A 333 0.90 -14.47 0.78
CA THR A 333 -0.14 -13.51 1.12
C THR A 333 -1.35 -13.74 0.22
N THR A 334 -2.54 -13.72 0.81
CA THR A 334 -3.80 -13.86 0.08
C THR A 334 -4.75 -12.73 0.43
N ILE A 335 -5.33 -12.12 -0.59
CA ILE A 335 -6.40 -11.13 -0.46
C ILE A 335 -7.56 -11.62 -1.29
N THR A 336 -8.73 -11.72 -0.70
CA THR A 336 -9.96 -12.14 -1.37
C THR A 336 -11.12 -11.24 -1.01
N ASN A 337 -12.07 -11.11 -1.94
CA ASN A 337 -13.28 -10.30 -1.76
C ASN A 337 -12.97 -8.85 -1.31
N ILE A 338 -11.98 -8.20 -1.96
CA ILE A 338 -11.69 -6.78 -1.74
C ILE A 338 -11.99 -5.99 -3.00
N GLU A 339 -12.75 -4.90 -2.87
CA GLU A 339 -13.17 -4.05 -3.96
C GLU A 339 -12.36 -2.76 -4.10
N ARG A 340 -11.78 -2.26 -3.00
CA ARG A 340 -11.14 -0.94 -2.94
C ARG A 340 -9.80 -0.97 -2.24
N PHE A 341 -8.90 -0.12 -2.73
CA PHE A 341 -7.54 0.04 -2.24
C PHE A 341 -7.25 1.51 -2.00
N THR A 342 -6.87 1.89 -0.77
CA THR A 342 -6.43 3.26 -0.46
C THR A 342 -4.93 3.35 -0.19
N GLY A 343 -4.30 2.25 0.19
CA GLY A 343 -2.85 2.09 0.17
C GLY A 343 -2.52 0.84 -0.62
N LEU A 344 -1.62 0.98 -1.59
CA LEU A 344 -1.25 -0.10 -2.49
C LEU A 344 0.22 0.01 -2.88
N ILE A 345 0.94 -1.08 -2.65
CA ILE A 345 2.27 -1.30 -3.18
C ILE A 345 2.16 -2.48 -4.16
N THR A 346 2.69 -2.35 -5.38
CA THR A 346 2.78 -3.47 -6.33
C THR A 346 4.23 -3.92 -6.54
N GLY A 347 4.44 -4.82 -7.51
CA GLY A 347 5.59 -5.70 -7.55
C GLY A 347 6.64 -5.31 -8.58
N SER A 348 7.10 -6.30 -9.33
CA SER A 348 8.04 -6.13 -10.46
C SER A 348 7.40 -6.31 -11.83
N GLY A 349 6.06 -6.43 -11.87
CA GLY A 349 5.29 -6.56 -13.09
C GLY A 349 5.00 -5.19 -13.70
N ASN A 350 4.64 -5.17 -14.99
CA ASN A 350 4.12 -3.96 -15.63
C ASN A 350 2.64 -3.81 -15.24
N ASP A 351 2.38 -3.12 -14.15
CA ASP A 351 1.10 -3.08 -13.49
C ASP A 351 0.18 -2.01 -14.08
N VAL A 352 -1.13 -2.27 -14.04
CA VAL A 352 -2.16 -1.33 -14.50
C VAL A 352 -3.09 -1.01 -13.35
N ILE A 353 -3.02 0.23 -12.88
CA ILE A 353 -3.90 0.79 -11.85
C ILE A 353 -4.89 1.74 -12.53
N ASN A 354 -6.18 1.45 -12.41
CA ASN A 354 -7.23 2.27 -13.01
C ASN A 354 -8.33 2.60 -12.00
N PHE A 355 -8.10 3.64 -11.20
CA PHE A 355 -9.08 4.16 -10.27
C PHE A 355 -9.85 5.35 -10.84
N SER A 356 -11.08 5.52 -10.36
CA SER A 356 -12.02 6.53 -10.85
C SER A 356 -12.69 7.31 -9.73
N GLN A 357 -12.73 6.76 -8.51
CA GLN A 357 -13.42 7.35 -7.38
C GLN A 357 -12.61 8.47 -6.73
N ARG A 358 -13.33 9.44 -6.15
CA ARG A 358 -12.78 10.55 -5.36
C ARG A 358 -12.46 10.09 -3.94
N ILE A 359 -11.37 9.34 -3.82
CA ILE A 359 -10.86 8.80 -2.56
C ILE A 359 -9.35 9.01 -2.57
N ASN A 360 -8.80 9.50 -1.46
CA ASN A 360 -7.37 9.73 -1.32
C ASN A 360 -6.62 8.39 -1.27
N LYS A 361 -5.56 8.26 -2.07
CA LYS A 361 -4.77 7.03 -2.16
C LYS A 361 -3.27 7.29 -2.03
N SER A 362 -2.55 6.28 -1.54
CA SER A 362 -1.09 6.20 -1.55
C SER A 362 -0.67 4.99 -2.38
N LEU A 363 -0.04 5.23 -3.52
CA LEU A 363 0.30 4.20 -4.51
C LEU A 363 1.81 4.17 -4.74
N ASN A 364 2.39 2.97 -4.78
CA ASN A 364 3.77 2.73 -5.18
C ASN A 364 3.81 1.49 -6.08
N THR A 365 4.12 1.64 -7.36
CA THR A 365 4.01 0.52 -8.30
C THR A 365 5.29 -0.31 -8.47
N GLY A 366 6.38 0.09 -7.79
CA GLY A 366 7.54 -0.78 -7.63
C GLY A 366 8.47 -0.75 -8.85
N ASN A 367 8.75 -1.90 -9.45
CA ASN A 367 9.52 -1.96 -10.70
C ASN A 367 8.59 -2.40 -11.83
N GLY A 368 8.92 -2.04 -13.06
CA GLY A 368 8.11 -2.39 -14.24
C GLY A 368 7.74 -1.13 -14.99
N ASP A 369 7.21 -1.28 -16.20
CA ASP A 369 6.65 -0.15 -16.93
C ASP A 369 5.16 -0.05 -16.58
N ASP A 370 4.82 0.76 -15.57
CA ASP A 370 3.48 0.82 -14.99
C ASP A 370 2.57 1.84 -15.68
N THR A 371 1.26 1.65 -15.56
CA THR A 371 0.26 2.65 -15.97
C THR A 371 -0.68 2.94 -14.82
N ILE A 372 -0.73 4.20 -14.39
CA ILE A 372 -1.32 4.59 -13.11
C ILE A 372 -2.34 5.70 -13.31
N ASN A 373 -3.61 5.38 -13.13
CA ASN A 373 -4.66 6.34 -12.86
C ASN A 373 -5.06 6.24 -11.38
N ALA A 374 -4.68 7.24 -10.58
CA ALA A 374 -5.03 7.29 -9.16
C ALA A 374 -6.51 7.70 -8.91
N GLY A 375 -7.22 8.10 -9.98
CA GLY A 375 -8.55 8.65 -9.91
C GLY A 375 -8.57 10.07 -9.34
N LEU A 376 -9.72 10.44 -8.78
CA LEU A 376 -9.94 11.74 -8.15
C LEU A 376 -9.49 11.73 -6.68
N GLY A 377 -9.64 12.84 -5.98
CA GLY A 377 -9.19 13.02 -4.59
C GLY A 377 -7.73 13.51 -4.50
N GLN A 378 -7.16 13.47 -3.30
CA GLN A 378 -5.77 13.85 -3.03
C GLN A 378 -4.90 12.61 -2.92
N ASN A 379 -4.15 12.33 -3.98
CA ASN A 379 -3.40 11.11 -4.19
C ASN A 379 -1.88 11.36 -4.10
N GLN A 380 -1.17 10.36 -3.60
CA GLN A 380 0.29 10.24 -3.65
C GLN A 380 0.63 9.06 -4.55
N VAL A 381 1.47 9.27 -5.56
CA VAL A 381 1.86 8.25 -6.53
C VAL A 381 3.37 8.18 -6.65
N ASN A 382 3.93 6.99 -6.59
CA ASN A 382 5.30 6.71 -6.96
C ASN A 382 5.30 5.63 -8.05
N GLY A 383 5.75 5.95 -9.27
CA GLY A 383 5.88 4.95 -10.35
C GLY A 383 6.98 3.93 -10.02
N GLY A 384 8.06 4.41 -9.42
CA GLY A 384 9.15 3.56 -8.99
C GLY A 384 10.21 3.46 -10.07
N ALA A 385 10.53 2.26 -10.55
CA ALA A 385 11.57 2.06 -11.55
C ALA A 385 11.02 1.42 -12.82
N GLY A 386 11.20 2.10 -13.94
CA GLY A 386 10.75 1.65 -15.25
C GLY A 386 10.44 2.86 -16.11
N ASN A 387 9.59 2.68 -17.11
CA ASN A 387 9.03 3.77 -17.90
C ASN A 387 7.53 3.89 -17.62
N ASP A 388 7.22 4.64 -16.57
CA ASP A 388 5.90 4.70 -15.98
C ASP A 388 5.02 5.77 -16.64
N VAL A 389 3.72 5.49 -16.72
CA VAL A 389 2.70 6.42 -17.21
C VAL A 389 1.80 6.87 -16.08
N LEU A 390 1.76 8.17 -15.83
CA LEU A 390 0.71 8.77 -15.02
C LEU A 390 -0.45 9.22 -15.91
N VAL A 391 -1.63 8.67 -15.64
CA VAL A 391 -2.89 9.08 -16.24
C VAL A 391 -3.60 10.04 -15.29
N VAL A 392 -3.88 11.25 -15.77
CA VAL A 392 -4.66 12.27 -15.06
C VAL A 392 -5.90 12.57 -15.90
N ASP A 393 -7.07 12.13 -15.44
CA ASP A 393 -8.34 12.42 -16.08
C ASP A 393 -9.22 13.27 -15.17
N TYR A 394 -9.21 14.58 -15.40
CA TYR A 394 -10.08 15.54 -14.71
C TYR A 394 -11.23 16.03 -15.60
N SER A 395 -11.56 15.29 -16.66
CA SER A 395 -12.65 15.65 -17.59
C SER A 395 -14.03 15.73 -16.92
N SER A 396 -14.21 15.04 -15.80
CA SER A 396 -15.44 15.10 -14.99
C SER A 396 -15.56 16.40 -14.17
N ASN A 397 -14.50 17.21 -14.09
CA ASN A 397 -14.52 18.47 -13.35
C ASN A 397 -15.22 19.58 -14.15
N THR A 398 -16.39 19.98 -13.66
CA THR A 398 -17.22 21.03 -14.25
C THR A 398 -17.12 22.38 -13.53
N TYR A 399 -16.18 22.55 -12.61
CA TYR A 399 -16.02 23.79 -11.87
C TYR A 399 -15.43 24.88 -12.77
N THR A 400 -16.11 26.03 -12.85
CA THR A 400 -15.70 27.18 -13.68
C THR A 400 -15.55 28.46 -12.86
N GLY A 401 -15.26 28.35 -11.56
CA GLY A 401 -15.13 29.50 -10.67
C GLY A 401 -13.81 30.27 -10.85
N THR A 402 -13.77 31.49 -10.32
CA THR A 402 -12.60 32.40 -10.42
C THR A 402 -11.90 32.63 -9.08
N SER A 403 -12.49 32.18 -7.97
CA SER A 403 -11.88 32.19 -6.64
C SER A 403 -12.38 30.99 -5.83
N PRO A 404 -11.58 29.92 -5.70
CA PRO A 404 -10.30 29.70 -6.38
C PRO A 404 -10.46 29.60 -7.92
N GLN A 405 -9.37 29.85 -8.65
CA GLN A 405 -9.35 29.74 -10.11
C GLN A 405 -9.58 28.29 -10.54
N ALA A 406 -10.56 28.08 -11.43
CA ALA A 406 -10.82 26.80 -12.08
C ALA A 406 -9.72 26.40 -13.07
N GLY A 407 -9.75 25.12 -13.46
CA GLY A 407 -8.77 24.50 -14.35
C GLY A 407 -7.63 23.80 -13.61
N ILE A 408 -6.82 23.07 -14.37
CA ILE A 408 -5.61 22.41 -13.91
C ILE A 408 -4.51 23.44 -13.69
N SER A 409 -3.78 23.26 -12.60
CA SER A 409 -2.46 23.82 -12.40
C SER A 409 -1.49 22.68 -12.12
N SER A 410 -0.38 22.67 -12.84
CA SER A 410 0.64 21.62 -12.73
C SER A 410 2.05 22.17 -12.56
N SER A 411 2.92 21.36 -11.96
CA SER A 411 4.37 21.59 -11.91
C SER A 411 5.08 20.26 -12.06
N VAL A 412 5.99 20.17 -13.02
CA VAL A 412 6.73 18.96 -13.35
C VAL A 412 8.22 19.29 -13.38
N ASN A 413 9.02 18.54 -12.62
CA ASN A 413 10.45 18.79 -12.45
C ASN A 413 11.21 17.48 -12.63
N ASN A 414 12.31 17.52 -13.40
CA ASN A 414 13.18 16.35 -13.58
C ASN A 414 13.76 15.91 -12.22
N ASN A 415 13.68 14.61 -11.92
CA ASN A 415 14.14 14.03 -10.65
C ASN A 415 15.65 13.71 -10.62
N GLY A 416 16.36 13.88 -11.75
CA GLY A 416 17.77 13.56 -11.93
C GLY A 416 18.09 12.11 -12.28
N ASN A 417 17.08 11.24 -12.32
CA ASN A 417 17.20 9.79 -12.49
C ASN A 417 16.49 9.27 -13.74
N GLY A 418 16.12 10.15 -14.67
CA GLY A 418 15.45 9.78 -15.92
C GLY A 418 13.93 9.92 -15.91
N GLY A 419 13.34 10.36 -14.79
CA GLY A 419 11.90 10.63 -14.65
C GLY A 419 11.61 12.01 -14.05
N PHE A 420 10.35 12.19 -13.63
CA PHE A 420 9.82 13.46 -13.14
C PHE A 420 9.11 13.32 -11.79
N ASN A 421 9.20 14.39 -11.01
CA ASN A 421 8.44 14.60 -9.78
C ASN A 421 7.60 15.87 -9.94
N GLY A 422 6.42 15.88 -9.33
CA GLY A 422 5.53 17.02 -9.52
C GLY A 422 4.14 16.84 -8.96
N TYR A 423 3.23 17.65 -9.49
CA TYR A 423 1.81 17.54 -9.19
C TYR A 423 0.93 18.03 -10.35
N TYR A 424 -0.30 17.52 -10.36
CA TYR A 424 -1.44 18.10 -11.07
C TYR A 424 -2.57 18.30 -10.07
N PHE A 425 -3.16 19.50 -10.02
CA PHE A 425 -4.36 19.72 -9.20
C PHE A 425 -5.38 20.59 -9.92
N ALA A 426 -6.65 20.39 -9.56
CA ALA A 426 -7.76 21.23 -9.98
C ALA A 426 -8.76 21.39 -8.83
N TYR A 427 -9.27 22.61 -8.64
CA TYR A 427 -10.39 22.84 -7.74
C TYR A 427 -11.68 22.32 -8.36
N TYR A 428 -12.57 21.74 -7.56
CA TYR A 428 -13.88 21.28 -8.05
C TYR A 428 -15.07 21.97 -7.37
N ASP A 429 -14.82 22.89 -6.43
CA ASP A 429 -15.84 23.73 -5.83
C ASP A 429 -15.30 25.07 -5.28
N THR A 430 -16.21 25.89 -4.76
CA THR A 430 -15.87 27.19 -4.12
C THR A 430 -15.32 27.07 -2.71
N ASN A 431 -15.29 25.86 -2.13
CA ASN A 431 -14.81 25.60 -0.77
C ASN A 431 -13.33 25.21 -0.75
N TRP A 432 -12.61 25.42 -1.86
CA TRP A 432 -11.18 25.11 -2.00
C TRP A 432 -10.87 23.61 -1.96
N ASN A 433 -11.86 22.77 -2.25
CA ASN A 433 -11.61 21.34 -2.39
C ASN A 433 -10.94 21.03 -3.74
N THR A 434 -9.95 20.14 -3.71
CA THR A 434 -9.13 19.80 -4.88
C THR A 434 -9.13 18.32 -5.20
N ASP A 435 -9.08 18.02 -6.49
CA ASP A 435 -8.46 16.80 -7.00
C ASP A 435 -6.99 17.10 -7.20
N GLN A 436 -6.12 16.24 -6.69
CA GLN A 436 -4.68 16.43 -6.75
C GLN A 436 -3.98 15.09 -6.81
N VAL A 437 -3.04 14.96 -7.73
CA VAL A 437 -2.03 13.90 -7.68
C VAL A 437 -0.67 14.54 -7.45
N ASN A 438 -0.01 14.17 -6.37
CA ASN A 438 1.42 14.40 -6.19
C ASN A 438 2.14 13.13 -6.63
N PHE A 439 3.10 13.28 -7.53
CA PHE A 439 3.77 12.14 -8.14
C PHE A 439 5.30 12.23 -8.05
N SER A 440 5.93 11.07 -8.05
CA SER A 440 7.38 10.90 -8.19
C SER A 440 7.72 9.74 -9.10
N ASN A 441 8.88 9.84 -9.75
CA ASN A 441 9.41 8.80 -10.64
C ASN A 441 8.38 8.39 -11.70
N ILE A 442 7.96 9.36 -12.50
CA ILE A 442 7.08 9.17 -13.65
C ILE A 442 7.82 9.65 -14.90
N GLU A 443 7.82 8.86 -15.96
CA GLU A 443 8.53 9.19 -17.21
C GLU A 443 7.59 9.73 -18.29
N ARG A 444 6.29 9.38 -18.24
CA ARG A 444 5.30 9.79 -19.25
C ARG A 444 3.96 10.17 -18.65
N PHE A 445 3.26 11.05 -19.35
CA PHE A 445 1.98 11.61 -18.93
C PHE A 445 0.89 11.37 -19.97
N GLN A 446 -0.29 11.01 -19.48
CA GLN A 446 -1.54 11.02 -20.23
C GLN A 446 -2.54 11.91 -19.51
N ILE A 447 -2.76 13.11 -20.04
CA ILE A 447 -3.56 14.14 -19.40
C ILE A 447 -4.84 14.38 -20.20
N THR A 448 -5.98 14.34 -19.51
CA THR A 448 -7.26 14.89 -19.99
C THR A 448 -7.69 16.01 -19.05
N GLY A 449 -7.75 17.21 -19.61
CA GLY A 449 -8.08 18.45 -18.93
C GLY A 449 -9.53 18.56 -18.49
N THR A 450 -9.89 19.75 -18.03
CA THR A 450 -11.21 20.09 -17.48
C THR A 450 -12.08 20.77 -18.54
N SER A 451 -13.14 21.44 -18.08
CA SER A 451 -13.98 22.32 -18.90
C SER A 451 -13.63 23.81 -18.75
N ALA A 452 -12.59 24.11 -17.97
CA ALA A 452 -12.09 25.45 -17.73
C ALA A 452 -10.67 25.58 -18.27
N ASN A 453 -10.17 26.81 -18.34
CA ASN A 453 -8.82 27.09 -18.83
C ASN A 453 -7.76 26.39 -17.96
N ASP A 454 -7.09 25.42 -18.56
CA ASP A 454 -6.06 24.63 -17.91
C ASP A 454 -4.66 25.20 -18.18
N ASN A 455 -3.75 25.02 -17.22
CA ASN A 455 -2.32 25.22 -17.40
C ASN A 455 -1.63 23.89 -17.18
N ILE A 456 -1.34 23.20 -18.29
CA ILE A 456 -0.83 21.84 -18.33
C ILE A 456 0.64 21.89 -18.72
N VAL A 457 1.48 21.36 -17.85
CA VAL A 457 2.90 21.14 -18.07
C VAL A 457 3.14 19.65 -17.94
N THR A 458 3.83 19.05 -18.90
CA THR A 458 4.39 17.70 -18.78
C THR A 458 5.92 17.76 -18.70
N GLY A 459 6.58 16.62 -18.79
CA GLY A 459 8.04 16.52 -18.82
C GLY A 459 8.57 16.34 -20.24
N ASP A 460 9.86 16.04 -20.36
CA ASP A 460 10.33 15.38 -21.57
C ASP A 460 9.80 13.94 -21.57
N GLY A 461 9.45 13.39 -22.74
CA GLY A 461 8.82 12.08 -22.82
C GLY A 461 7.88 12.01 -24.02
N ASN A 462 7.29 10.84 -24.25
CA ASN A 462 6.23 10.71 -25.26
C ASN A 462 4.88 10.83 -24.55
N ASP A 463 4.37 12.05 -24.47
CA ASP A 463 3.17 12.38 -23.71
C ASP A 463 1.91 12.44 -24.60
N THR A 464 0.75 12.23 -23.98
CA THR A 464 -0.56 12.44 -24.61
C THR A 464 -1.32 13.47 -23.79
N ILE A 465 -1.74 14.56 -24.42
CA ILE A 465 -2.39 15.70 -23.77
C ILE A 465 -3.67 16.03 -24.53
N ASN A 466 -4.78 16.09 -23.82
CA ASN A 466 -6.03 16.68 -24.28
C ASN A 466 -6.39 17.83 -23.34
N GLY A 467 -6.38 19.07 -23.82
CA GLY A 467 -6.72 20.27 -23.06
C GLY A 467 -8.17 20.28 -22.56
N GLY A 468 -9.07 19.61 -23.28
CA GLY A 468 -10.49 19.58 -22.91
C GLY A 468 -11.23 20.77 -23.49
N ALA A 469 -11.92 21.54 -22.66
CA ALA A 469 -12.54 22.79 -23.09
C ALA A 469 -12.03 23.93 -22.25
N GLY A 470 -11.97 25.14 -22.82
CA GLY A 470 -11.30 26.26 -22.18
C GLY A 470 -10.29 26.86 -23.15
N ASN A 471 -9.63 27.92 -22.71
CA ASN A 471 -8.46 28.45 -23.42
C ASN A 471 -7.23 27.94 -22.68
N ASP A 472 -6.69 26.83 -23.15
CA ASP A 472 -5.69 26.07 -22.42
C ASP A 472 -4.28 26.53 -22.77
N VAL A 473 -3.36 26.40 -21.80
CA VAL A 473 -1.94 26.64 -21.98
C VAL A 473 -1.21 25.33 -21.76
N ILE A 474 -0.50 24.87 -22.78
CA ILE A 474 0.15 23.56 -22.80
C ILE A 474 1.66 23.74 -23.00
N THR A 475 2.44 23.14 -22.11
CA THR A 475 3.89 22.91 -22.25
C THR A 475 4.10 21.40 -22.31
N GLY A 476 4.42 20.89 -23.50
CA GLY A 476 4.49 19.44 -23.75
C GLY A 476 5.88 18.81 -23.55
N GLY A 477 6.93 19.62 -23.39
CA GLY A 477 8.31 19.15 -23.28
C GLY A 477 8.86 18.53 -24.57
N ALA A 478 10.08 18.00 -24.50
CA ALA A 478 10.69 17.28 -25.61
C ALA A 478 10.12 15.86 -25.76
N GLY A 479 10.20 15.28 -26.96
CA GLY A 479 9.75 13.91 -27.25
C GLY A 479 8.67 13.87 -28.33
N ILE A 480 8.11 12.69 -28.57
CA ILE A 480 7.08 12.47 -29.58
C ILE A 480 5.72 12.60 -28.90
N ASN A 481 5.18 13.81 -28.94
CA ASN A 481 3.97 14.18 -28.20
C ASN A 481 2.71 14.08 -29.08
N VAL A 482 1.58 13.74 -28.45
CA VAL A 482 0.24 13.80 -29.03
C VAL A 482 -0.53 14.86 -28.25
N ILE A 483 -0.74 16.03 -28.85
CA ILE A 483 -1.37 17.18 -28.19
C ILE A 483 -2.63 17.56 -28.94
N ASP A 484 -3.75 17.56 -28.23
CA ASP A 484 -5.02 18.13 -28.66
C ASP A 484 -5.40 19.29 -27.73
N GLY A 485 -5.49 20.50 -28.25
CA GLY A 485 -5.94 21.67 -27.46
C GLY A 485 -7.41 21.55 -27.04
N GLY A 486 -8.22 20.85 -27.83
CA GLY A 486 -9.64 20.70 -27.56
C GLY A 486 -10.46 21.93 -28.00
N ALA A 487 -11.38 22.37 -27.15
CA ALA A 487 -12.35 23.42 -27.49
C ALA A 487 -12.03 24.75 -26.83
N GLY A 488 -11.55 25.71 -27.61
CA GLY A 488 -11.44 27.10 -27.21
C GLY A 488 -10.36 27.80 -28.03
N ILE A 489 -9.52 28.59 -27.37
CA ILE A 489 -8.35 29.22 -27.98
C ILE A 489 -7.13 28.79 -27.20
N ASP A 490 -6.44 27.80 -27.74
CA ASP A 490 -5.44 27.04 -27.03
C ASP A 490 -4.03 27.49 -27.45
N THR A 491 -3.13 27.49 -26.47
CA THR A 491 -1.78 28.01 -26.62
C THR A 491 -0.77 26.95 -26.25
N ILE A 492 0.10 26.58 -27.19
CA ILE A 492 1.29 25.78 -26.88
C ILE A 492 2.51 26.68 -26.69
N THR A 493 3.30 26.39 -25.67
CA THR A 493 4.41 27.26 -25.24
C THR A 493 5.78 26.82 -25.75
N ASP A 494 5.90 25.62 -26.29
CA ASP A 494 7.17 24.97 -26.62
C ASP A 494 7.07 24.04 -27.84
N ALA A 495 6.23 24.39 -28.82
CA ALA A 495 6.06 23.59 -30.03
C ALA A 495 7.41 23.33 -30.73
N ASN A 496 7.78 22.06 -30.83
CA ASN A 496 8.99 21.63 -31.52
C ASN A 496 8.64 20.91 -32.82
N PHE A 497 8.74 21.63 -33.94
CA PHE A 497 8.50 21.11 -35.28
C PHE A 497 9.78 20.87 -36.08
N SER A 498 10.91 20.67 -35.40
CA SER A 498 12.23 20.52 -36.04
C SER A 498 12.35 19.32 -36.98
N SER A 499 11.49 18.31 -36.85
CA SER A 499 11.43 17.16 -37.77
C SER A 499 10.66 17.45 -39.07
N ALA A 500 9.95 18.57 -39.18
CA ALA A 500 9.24 18.95 -40.40
C ALA A 500 10.22 19.13 -41.57
N THR A 501 9.85 18.58 -42.73
CA THR A 501 10.67 18.68 -43.97
C THR A 501 9.99 19.48 -45.08
N THR A 502 8.77 19.95 -44.83
CA THR A 502 7.95 20.72 -45.74
C THR A 502 7.61 22.06 -45.11
N ALA A 503 7.47 23.08 -45.94
CA ALA A 503 7.08 24.42 -45.51
C ALA A 503 5.81 24.39 -44.62
N LEU A 504 5.92 25.01 -43.46
CA LEU A 504 4.84 25.26 -42.52
C LEU A 504 4.29 26.67 -42.70
N SER A 505 2.99 26.84 -42.49
CA SER A 505 2.36 28.17 -42.44
C SER A 505 1.61 28.29 -41.12
N ILE A 506 2.11 29.18 -40.26
CA ILE A 506 1.67 29.33 -38.88
C ILE A 506 1.28 30.79 -38.66
N ASP A 507 0.10 31.00 -38.09
CA ASP A 507 -0.42 32.32 -37.73
C ASP A 507 -1.13 32.23 -36.37
N ASP A 508 -1.50 33.39 -35.82
CA ASP A 508 -2.24 33.53 -34.57
C ASP A 508 -3.66 34.06 -34.83
N SER A 509 -4.29 33.61 -35.93
CA SER A 509 -5.64 34.05 -36.33
C SER A 509 -6.79 33.50 -35.46
N ASN A 510 -6.48 32.81 -34.36
CA ASN A 510 -7.41 32.05 -33.54
C ASN A 510 -8.23 31.02 -34.36
N THR A 511 -7.59 30.46 -35.41
CA THR A 511 -8.12 29.30 -36.15
C THR A 511 -7.24 28.11 -35.85
N ALA A 512 -7.85 27.01 -35.38
CA ALA A 512 -7.20 25.74 -35.10
C ALA A 512 -6.21 25.33 -36.19
N LYS A 513 -4.99 25.01 -35.76
CA LYS A 513 -3.93 24.43 -36.60
C LYS A 513 -3.73 22.97 -36.22
N ASN A 514 -3.52 22.16 -37.24
CA ASN A 514 -3.32 20.73 -37.12
C ASN A 514 -2.03 20.34 -37.85
N PHE A 515 -1.14 19.65 -37.15
CA PHE A 515 0.15 19.20 -37.65
C PHE A 515 0.35 17.73 -37.32
N THR A 516 0.94 17.00 -38.27
CA THR A 516 1.47 15.65 -38.05
C THR A 516 2.87 15.64 -38.62
N LEU A 517 3.85 15.45 -37.75
CA LEU A 517 5.25 15.56 -38.09
C LEU A 517 5.85 14.20 -38.47
N PRO A 518 6.98 14.17 -39.20
CA PRO A 518 7.63 12.92 -39.61
C PRO A 518 8.09 12.02 -38.46
N ASP A 519 8.37 12.59 -37.28
CA ASP A 519 8.73 11.82 -36.09
C ASP A 519 7.54 11.18 -35.37
N GLY A 520 6.31 11.48 -35.81
CA GLY A 520 5.06 10.99 -35.21
C GLY A 520 4.37 11.98 -34.26
N THR A 521 4.99 13.13 -33.97
CA THR A 521 4.37 14.17 -33.13
C THR A 521 3.10 14.68 -33.82
N THR A 522 2.03 14.82 -33.04
CA THR A 522 0.77 15.38 -33.53
C THR A 522 0.34 16.54 -32.66
N ILE A 523 -0.09 17.62 -33.31
CA ILE A 523 -0.71 18.77 -32.68
C ILE A 523 -2.03 19.01 -33.37
N THR A 524 -3.13 19.05 -32.64
CA THR A 524 -4.45 19.39 -33.16
C THR A 524 -5.13 20.43 -32.30
N ASN A 525 -6.03 21.20 -32.93
CA ASN A 525 -6.84 22.21 -32.25
C ASN A 525 -6.00 23.20 -31.42
N ILE A 526 -4.87 23.67 -31.98
CA ILE A 526 -4.07 24.73 -31.36
C ILE A 526 -4.13 26.00 -32.20
N GLU A 527 -4.45 27.12 -31.56
CA GLU A 527 -4.59 28.43 -32.19
C GLU A 527 -3.35 29.31 -32.04
N ARG A 528 -2.56 29.11 -30.98
CA ARG A 528 -1.47 30.03 -30.59
C ARG A 528 -0.20 29.28 -30.22
N PHE A 529 0.92 29.93 -30.58
CA PHE A 529 2.27 29.43 -30.34
C PHE A 529 3.10 30.55 -29.71
N THR A 530 3.67 30.32 -28.52
CA THR A 530 4.58 31.28 -27.88
C THR A 530 6.03 30.82 -27.89
N GLY A 531 6.29 29.52 -27.89
CA GLY A 531 7.56 28.93 -28.28
C GLY A 531 7.36 28.08 -29.51
N LEU A 532 8.19 28.28 -30.53
CA LEU A 532 8.09 27.56 -31.79
C LEU A 532 9.47 27.32 -32.38
N ILE A 533 9.75 26.05 -32.66
CA ILE A 533 10.87 25.62 -33.48
C ILE A 533 10.28 25.02 -34.75
N THR A 534 10.78 25.38 -35.94
CA THR A 534 10.39 24.75 -37.20
C THR A 534 11.54 23.98 -37.85
N GLY A 535 11.30 23.46 -39.04
CA GLY A 535 12.04 22.33 -39.61
C GLY A 535 13.07 22.74 -40.66
N SER A 536 13.11 21.99 -41.77
CA SER A 536 13.94 22.30 -42.94
C SER A 536 13.17 22.88 -44.13
N GLY A 537 11.88 23.19 -43.92
CA GLY A 537 11.02 23.78 -44.92
C GLY A 537 11.22 25.30 -45.02
N ASN A 538 10.76 25.90 -46.11
CA ASN A 538 10.72 27.36 -46.23
C ASN A 538 9.46 27.87 -45.52
N ASP A 539 9.57 28.13 -44.24
CA ASP A 539 8.43 28.32 -43.36
C ASP A 539 7.91 29.77 -43.39
N VAL A 540 6.60 29.95 -43.18
CA VAL A 540 5.95 31.26 -43.11
C VAL A 540 5.26 31.42 -41.77
N ILE A 541 5.84 32.27 -40.92
CA ILE A 541 5.30 32.62 -39.61
C ILE A 541 4.70 34.02 -39.71
N ASN A 542 3.40 34.15 -39.44
CA ASN A 542 2.71 35.45 -39.48
C ASN A 542 1.85 35.68 -38.24
N PHE A 543 2.47 36.27 -37.22
CA PHE A 543 1.80 36.66 -35.99
C PHE A 543 1.45 38.14 -35.96
N SER A 544 0.41 38.45 -35.20
CA SER A 544 -0.16 39.79 -35.10
C SER A 544 -0.44 40.22 -33.66
N GLN A 545 -0.58 39.26 -32.74
CA GLN A 545 -0.95 39.51 -31.35
C GLN A 545 0.24 40.00 -30.51
N ARG A 546 -0.05 40.83 -29.51
CA ARG A 546 0.89 41.34 -28.50
C ARG A 546 1.14 40.31 -27.41
N ILE A 547 1.91 39.28 -27.76
CA ILE A 547 2.31 38.19 -26.89
C ILE A 547 3.80 37.96 -27.13
N ASN A 548 4.57 37.77 -26.05
CA ASN A 548 6.00 37.49 -26.15
C ASN A 548 6.23 36.11 -26.74
N LYS A 549 7.12 35.99 -27.72
CA LYS A 549 7.39 34.74 -28.41
C LYS A 549 8.89 34.44 -28.51
N SER A 550 9.22 33.16 -28.56
CA SER A 550 10.55 32.64 -28.88
C SER A 550 10.45 31.76 -30.11
N LEU A 551 11.03 32.20 -31.22
CA LEU A 551 10.91 31.56 -32.53
C LEU A 551 12.29 31.14 -33.03
N ASN A 552 12.41 29.91 -33.53
CA ASN A 552 13.59 29.41 -34.23
C ASN A 552 13.15 28.66 -35.49
N THR A 553 13.40 29.19 -36.68
CA THR A 553 12.82 28.60 -37.90
C THR A 553 13.69 27.52 -38.56
N GLY A 554 14.85 27.21 -37.99
CA GLY A 554 15.60 26.02 -38.37
C GLY A 554 16.40 26.21 -39.67
N ASN A 555 16.22 25.33 -40.65
CA ASN A 555 16.83 25.50 -41.97
C ASN A 555 15.74 25.86 -42.98
N GLY A 556 16.10 26.53 -44.07
CA GLY A 556 15.16 26.91 -45.12
C GLY A 556 15.19 28.40 -45.37
N ASP A 557 14.52 28.86 -46.42
CA ASP A 557 14.36 30.30 -46.65
C ASP A 557 13.06 30.76 -45.98
N ASP A 558 13.14 31.23 -44.74
CA ASP A 558 11.97 31.48 -43.90
C ASP A 558 11.45 32.93 -44.02
N THR A 559 10.15 33.13 -43.76
CA THR A 559 9.56 34.47 -43.62
C THR A 559 8.86 34.60 -42.28
N ILE A 560 9.32 35.54 -41.46
CA ILE A 560 8.94 35.64 -40.06
C ILE A 560 8.37 37.02 -39.75
N ASN A 561 7.10 37.07 -39.35
CA ASN A 561 6.52 38.19 -38.61
C ASN A 561 6.18 37.70 -37.20
N ALA A 562 6.96 38.14 -36.21
CA ALA A 562 6.75 37.76 -34.82
C ALA A 562 5.58 38.52 -34.15
N GLY A 563 5.00 39.50 -34.84
CA GLY A 563 3.93 40.35 -34.33
C GLY A 563 4.42 41.34 -33.27
N LEU A 564 3.51 41.72 -32.38
CA LEU A 564 3.77 42.63 -31.27
C LEU A 564 4.32 41.88 -30.03
N GLY A 565 4.69 42.60 -28.97
CA GLY A 565 5.28 42.04 -27.74
C GLY A 565 6.81 42.01 -27.74
N GLN A 566 7.40 41.37 -26.74
CA GLN A 566 8.85 41.15 -26.63
C GLN A 566 9.20 39.78 -27.21
N ASN A 567 9.71 39.78 -28.43
CA ASN A 567 9.95 38.58 -29.22
C ASN A 567 11.46 38.31 -29.36
N GLN A 568 11.81 37.03 -29.35
CA GLN A 568 13.12 36.52 -29.74
C GLN A 568 12.95 35.70 -31.01
N VAL A 569 13.76 35.98 -32.03
CA VAL A 569 13.69 35.32 -33.33
C VAL A 569 15.08 34.87 -33.76
N ASN A 570 15.20 33.62 -34.15
CA ASN A 570 16.35 33.09 -34.86
C ASN A 570 15.88 32.55 -36.22
N GLY A 571 16.35 33.15 -37.33
CA GLY A 571 16.03 32.63 -38.67
C GLY A 571 16.69 31.27 -38.93
N GLY A 572 17.87 31.05 -38.34
CA GLY A 572 18.58 29.80 -38.49
C GLY A 572 19.46 29.81 -39.74
N ALA A 573 19.32 28.81 -40.60
CA ALA A 573 20.17 28.67 -41.79
C ALA A 573 19.35 28.74 -43.08
N GLY A 574 19.69 29.70 -43.92
CA GLY A 574 19.07 29.89 -45.22
C GLY A 574 19.08 31.37 -45.58
N ASN A 575 18.11 31.81 -46.37
CA ASN A 575 17.92 33.22 -46.70
C ASN A 575 16.61 33.73 -46.11
N ASP A 576 16.68 34.14 -44.85
CA ASP A 576 15.53 34.42 -44.01
C ASP A 576 15.08 35.89 -44.09
N VAL A 577 13.77 36.10 -44.00
CA VAL A 577 13.13 37.41 -44.09
C VAL A 577 12.40 37.74 -42.80
N LEU A 578 12.87 38.74 -42.05
CA LEU A 578 12.14 39.32 -40.91
C LEU A 578 11.20 40.43 -41.38
N VAL A 579 9.90 40.26 -41.18
CA VAL A 579 8.88 41.29 -41.38
C VAL A 579 8.53 41.92 -40.04
N VAL A 580 8.88 43.20 -39.88
CA VAL A 580 8.53 44.01 -38.71
C VAL A 580 7.24 44.77 -39.01
N ASP A 581 6.12 44.26 -38.51
CA ASP A 581 4.81 44.89 -38.63
C ASP A 581 4.29 45.37 -37.26
N TYR A 582 4.54 46.65 -36.96
CA TYR A 582 3.96 47.33 -35.79
C TYR A 582 2.82 48.26 -36.20
N SER A 583 2.17 48.03 -37.35
CA SER A 583 1.13 48.92 -37.86
C SER A 583 -0.13 48.99 -36.99
N SER A 584 -0.33 47.99 -36.12
CA SER A 584 -1.40 47.93 -35.13
C SER A 584 -1.05 48.64 -33.81
N ASN A 585 0.20 49.04 -33.60
CA ASN A 585 0.56 49.92 -32.49
C ASN A 585 -0.02 51.33 -32.77
N THR A 586 -0.77 51.89 -31.81
CA THR A 586 -1.46 53.20 -31.96
C THR A 586 -0.82 54.32 -31.15
N TYR A 587 0.33 54.07 -30.50
CA TYR A 587 0.97 55.06 -29.65
C TYR A 587 1.55 56.23 -30.46
N THR A 588 1.15 57.45 -30.09
CA THR A 588 1.60 58.71 -30.71
C THR A 588 2.28 59.66 -29.73
N GLY A 589 2.71 59.16 -28.57
CA GLY A 589 3.29 60.00 -27.51
C GLY A 589 4.69 60.53 -27.85
N THR A 590 5.12 61.55 -27.11
CA THR A 590 6.39 62.24 -27.32
C THR A 590 7.44 61.93 -26.25
N SER A 591 7.06 61.29 -25.14
CA SER A 591 7.95 60.81 -24.09
C SER A 591 7.42 59.52 -23.47
N PRO A 592 8.03 58.36 -23.77
CA PRO A 592 9.07 58.17 -24.79
C PRO A 592 8.54 58.45 -26.20
N GLN A 593 9.42 58.77 -27.15
CA GLN A 593 9.02 59.17 -28.50
C GLN A 593 8.43 57.98 -29.27
N ALA A 594 7.23 58.15 -29.83
CA ALA A 594 6.61 57.21 -30.75
C ALA A 594 7.45 57.04 -32.04
N GLY A 595 7.47 55.82 -32.58
CA GLY A 595 8.30 55.45 -33.73
C GLY A 595 8.97 54.10 -33.55
N ILE A 596 9.48 53.55 -34.66
CA ILE A 596 10.32 52.36 -34.64
C ILE A 596 11.78 52.82 -34.50
N SER A 597 12.49 52.21 -33.57
CA SER A 597 13.94 52.32 -33.39
C SER A 597 14.57 50.96 -33.61
N SER A 598 15.81 50.92 -34.12
CA SER A 598 16.47 49.66 -34.44
C SER A 598 17.98 49.74 -34.30
N SER A 599 18.61 48.60 -34.06
CA SER A 599 20.06 48.40 -34.16
C SER A 599 20.30 47.10 -34.91
N VAL A 600 21.04 47.15 -36.01
CA VAL A 600 21.27 46.00 -36.89
C VAL A 600 22.76 45.92 -37.21
N ASN A 601 23.35 44.74 -36.96
CA ASN A 601 24.77 44.48 -37.13
C ASN A 601 24.97 43.22 -37.97
N ASN A 602 25.98 43.23 -38.85
CA ASN A 602 26.39 42.04 -39.59
C ASN A 602 26.94 40.98 -38.62
N ASN A 603 26.50 39.73 -38.75
CA ASN A 603 26.91 38.64 -37.86
C ASN A 603 28.22 37.94 -38.28
N GLY A 604 28.82 38.33 -39.41
CA GLY A 604 30.06 37.75 -39.95
C GLY A 604 29.86 36.51 -40.82
N ASN A 605 28.63 35.99 -40.91
CA ASN A 605 28.28 34.72 -41.57
C ASN A 605 27.28 34.90 -42.73
N GLY A 606 27.11 36.11 -43.24
CA GLY A 606 26.20 36.39 -44.37
C GLY A 606 24.82 36.91 -43.96
N GLY A 607 24.53 37.04 -42.67
CA GLY A 607 23.27 37.57 -42.14
C GLY A 607 23.44 38.71 -41.12
N PHE A 608 22.36 39.05 -40.43
CA PHE A 608 22.27 40.14 -39.49
C PHE A 608 21.72 39.71 -38.13
N ASN A 609 22.23 40.33 -37.06
CA ASN A 609 21.71 40.26 -35.71
C ASN A 609 21.34 41.66 -35.23
N GLY A 610 20.30 41.79 -34.42
CA GLY A 610 19.87 43.10 -33.98
C GLY A 610 18.55 43.10 -33.23
N TYR A 611 17.95 44.29 -33.21
CA TYR A 611 16.60 44.46 -32.69
C TYR A 611 15.85 45.57 -33.42
N TYR A 612 14.52 45.47 -33.39
CA TYR A 612 13.59 46.57 -33.68
C TYR A 612 12.68 46.73 -32.47
N PHE A 613 12.45 47.96 -32.01
CA PHE A 613 11.47 48.25 -30.96
C PHE A 613 10.64 49.49 -31.25
N ALA A 614 9.45 49.55 -30.67
CA ALA A 614 8.58 50.72 -30.64
C ALA A 614 7.88 50.80 -29.29
N TYR A 615 7.82 51.99 -28.71
CA TYR A 615 7.00 52.22 -27.51
C TYR A 615 5.52 52.13 -27.84
N TYR A 616 4.72 51.59 -26.93
CA TYR A 616 3.26 51.52 -27.08
C TYR A 616 2.47 52.26 -26.00
N ASP A 617 3.15 52.80 -24.98
CA ASP A 617 2.55 53.66 -23.96
C ASP A 617 3.55 54.67 -23.36
N THR A 618 3.04 55.51 -22.44
CA THR A 618 3.85 56.49 -21.71
C THR A 618 4.64 55.89 -20.54
N ASN A 619 4.44 54.59 -20.24
CA ASN A 619 5.13 53.87 -19.17
C ASN A 619 6.41 53.19 -19.66
N TRP A 620 6.87 53.52 -20.87
CA TRP A 620 8.08 52.97 -21.48
C TRP A 620 7.98 51.50 -21.85
N ASN A 621 6.77 50.96 -21.98
CA ASN A 621 6.61 49.61 -22.50
C ASN A 621 6.82 49.57 -24.01
N THR A 622 7.48 48.52 -24.50
CA THR A 622 7.85 48.37 -25.92
C THR A 622 7.31 47.09 -26.53
N ASP A 623 6.98 47.18 -27.82
CA ASP A 623 7.04 46.05 -28.75
C ASP A 623 8.48 45.96 -29.21
N GLN A 624 9.07 44.78 -29.16
CA GLN A 624 10.47 44.57 -29.53
C GLN A 624 10.63 43.19 -30.14
N VAL A 625 11.38 43.10 -31.24
CA VAL A 625 11.91 41.85 -31.75
C VAL A 625 13.41 41.90 -31.67
N ASN A 626 13.99 41.02 -30.87
CA ASN A 626 15.42 40.70 -30.89
C ASN A 626 15.61 39.57 -31.89
N PHE A 627 16.49 39.75 -32.87
CA PHE A 627 16.68 38.77 -33.94
C PHE A 627 18.14 38.40 -34.15
N SER A 628 18.37 37.18 -34.60
CA SER A 628 19.65 36.66 -35.06
C SER A 628 19.49 35.84 -36.33
N ASN A 629 20.56 35.79 -37.13
CA ASN A 629 20.63 34.99 -38.36
C ASN A 629 19.45 35.30 -39.30
N ILE A 630 19.36 36.56 -39.71
CA ILE A 630 18.37 37.04 -40.69
C ILE A 630 19.10 37.69 -41.85
N GLU A 631 18.81 37.31 -43.08
CA GLU A 631 19.46 37.82 -44.29
C GLU A 631 18.75 39.06 -44.85
N GLN A 632 17.43 39.16 -44.65
CA GLN A 632 16.60 40.24 -45.19
C GLN A 632 15.60 40.74 -44.15
N TYR A 633 15.27 42.03 -44.20
CA TYR A 633 14.25 42.62 -43.33
C TYR A 633 13.34 43.59 -44.08
N ARG A 634 12.07 43.63 -43.69
CA ARG A 634 11.05 44.55 -44.22
C ARG A 634 10.29 45.19 -43.07
N THR A 635 10.18 46.52 -43.05
CA THR A 635 9.25 47.22 -42.16
C THR A 635 7.95 47.57 -42.90
N VAL A 636 6.80 47.32 -42.28
CA VAL A 636 5.50 47.72 -42.86
C VAL A 636 5.28 49.22 -42.58
N PRO A 637 5.10 50.07 -43.62
CA PRO A 637 5.08 51.52 -43.42
C PRO A 637 3.77 51.98 -42.77
N ASN A 638 3.86 52.54 -41.57
CA ASN A 638 2.86 53.47 -41.00
C ASN A 638 3.42 54.30 -39.82
N TYR A 639 4.52 53.87 -39.20
CA TYR A 639 5.32 54.74 -38.33
C TYR A 639 6.38 55.49 -39.16
N ARG A 640 6.49 56.80 -38.97
CA ARG A 640 7.52 57.62 -39.63
C ARG A 640 8.90 57.05 -39.28
N ASN A 641 9.54 56.38 -40.24
CA ASN A 641 10.96 56.05 -40.19
C ASN A 641 11.75 57.35 -39.96
N LYS A 642 12.50 57.43 -38.87
CA LYS A 642 13.70 58.28 -38.81
C LYS A 642 14.88 57.33 -38.70
N CYS A 643 15.58 57.18 -39.83
CA CYS A 643 16.82 56.44 -39.95
C CYS A 643 17.88 56.90 -38.96
#